data_AF-A0A1Y4BAU4-F1
#
_entry.id   AF-A0A1Y4BAU4-F1
#
_cell.length_a   1.000
_cell.length_b   1.000
_cell.length_c   1.000
_cell.angle_alpha   90.00
_cell.angle_beta   90.00
_cell.angle_gamma   90.00
#
_symmetry.space_group_name_H-M   'P 1'
#
loop_
_entity.id
_entity.type
_entity.pdbx_description
1 polymer ?
#
loop_
_entity_poly.entity_id
_entity_poly.type
_entity_poly.pdbx_seq_one_letter_code
_entity_poly.pdbx_strand_id
1 'polypeptide(L)'
;ALADFAQNPLEYDLSEMMDNEEIQEMARDVEALRKELYEAAGRNRDYHVKAEDVKPLLSDWKGADGCIATNRITVEGCKVGYCYREKPDGDWDSGWRFTAGDESEEYMDDPNNAGIYKLNTICNDDPDIIPLLNTPAPCAFERDGNGMFQQIKDWKAENEEEHAMDILEQCQKWHEKGQYQKIIDALEAIPAGERTPEMDSELARAYNNLADPYKPGGKEMLKKAIALLKPHEEYFAEDHCWNFRMGYSYYFLDQEGRALPYFRKALEKLPGDEDTQKLIDDCEHRISLPQFSECFRERTEDWWETFAEMEAELRQMMDDDKDHTRGAELVVQMEGALNQAFDEISFEMGFNGEKYELILTPEGDKVKLFELVYFQKHAPKEVLEHWNILVGRQPLQNIGLRTEDGWDISGEDVQIWLEEQGENSFALSAYCEKLLPMLREAEGRVWWMLTTLTDQVLGEIPHMRYIGSFDVLEEPKAEPSMLMSQLPDALKERGLELSTDPEAYLESYLGYEMKPNEDPNADWRLDVMVGSTCCVPLINGYLDADNDFMDELQADGAAAGFFCYPLDTLREEEGSEKIFDFRDKLEEVFTTGDGPEILTLTGGATGLFCGYVDFIAWDIRAVLQKAKEFFEGTDIPWASFHTFRREAGTVNLKTPPEEEPDDEDQVPELDETLTGMDYIPYTPQNEEEFFQQLEQWNDEDEYTRCIQALNAIPEDWRNYRTAYAMARALENYAIIGDHDEGTPNYKGDKALRRAIDVLESVREEGQDKAEWNMRMAYGYQYLHGQEEKAIPYAQRWAQLDPEDENAPAVIQACQEEIAKRAEAEAEDESDHTGVFTGFVLLSRGEWDKEQFIRDMQEKWDIPVDEYDVSEEKADDALVFEVGDMLAAVSLAEYPIPDGEAEANAENNYMWEDAVKVG
;
A
#
# COMPACT_ATOMS: atom_id res chain seq x y z
N ALA A 1 29.95 -22.58 8.16
CA ALA A 1 29.99 -23.91 8.83
C ALA A 1 30.37 -23.79 10.31
N LEU A 2 31.61 -24.08 10.76
CA LEU A 2 31.95 -24.03 12.21
C LEU A 2 31.80 -22.63 12.85
N ALA A 3 31.98 -21.55 12.08
CA ALA A 3 31.75 -20.19 12.55
C ALA A 3 30.27 -19.77 12.58
N ASP A 4 29.41 -20.35 11.73
CA ASP A 4 27.94 -20.14 11.78
C ASP A 4 27.33 -20.90 12.95
N PHE A 5 27.74 -22.16 13.13
CA PHE A 5 27.25 -23.01 14.22
C PHE A 5 27.56 -22.39 15.59
N ALA A 6 28.68 -21.68 15.73
CA ALA A 6 29.04 -20.99 16.97
C ALA A 6 28.18 -19.74 17.26
N GLN A 7 27.53 -19.16 16.24
CA GLN A 7 26.66 -17.99 16.39
C GLN A 7 25.20 -18.38 16.64
N ASN A 8 24.72 -19.49 16.07
CA ASN A 8 23.34 -19.96 16.31
C ASN A 8 23.21 -21.50 16.30
N PRO A 9 23.58 -22.19 17.39
CA PRO A 9 23.68 -23.65 17.43
C PRO A 9 22.33 -24.40 17.46
N LEU A 10 21.21 -23.69 17.68
CA LEU A 10 19.88 -24.28 17.83
C LEU A 10 19.15 -24.52 16.51
N GLU A 11 19.62 -23.93 15.40
CA GLU A 11 19.05 -24.10 14.05
C GLU A 11 19.60 -25.33 13.30
N TYR A 12 20.61 -26.01 13.86
CA TYR A 12 21.26 -27.15 13.21
C TYR A 12 20.85 -28.47 13.88
N ASP A 13 20.19 -29.37 13.12
CA ASP A 13 19.99 -30.75 13.54
C ASP A 13 21.29 -31.54 13.33
N LEU A 14 22.04 -31.73 14.42
CA LEU A 14 23.31 -32.46 14.43
C LEU A 14 23.16 -33.92 13.95
N SER A 15 21.94 -34.49 13.94
CA SER A 15 21.69 -35.86 13.47
C SER A 15 21.70 -36.01 11.95
N GLU A 16 21.59 -34.90 11.21
CA GLU A 16 21.63 -34.91 9.74
C GLU A 16 23.03 -34.60 9.17
N MET A 17 23.91 -34.01 9.98
CA MET A 17 25.24 -33.54 9.53
C MET A 17 26.41 -34.42 9.95
N MET A 18 26.23 -35.27 10.96
CA MET A 18 27.27 -36.12 11.52
C MET A 18 26.68 -37.50 11.82
N ASP A 19 27.43 -38.56 11.56
CA ASP A 19 26.94 -39.90 11.89
C ASP A 19 26.99 -40.17 13.42
N ASN A 20 26.30 -41.21 13.87
CA ASN A 20 26.25 -41.56 15.30
C ASN A 20 27.63 -41.85 15.91
N GLU A 21 28.65 -42.19 15.11
CA GLU A 21 30.01 -42.45 15.57
C GLU A 21 30.75 -41.12 15.77
N GLU A 22 30.59 -40.16 14.86
CA GLU A 22 31.10 -38.79 14.97
C GLU A 22 30.42 -37.99 16.11
N ILE A 23 29.11 -38.17 16.32
CA ILE A 23 28.39 -37.59 17.46
C ILE A 23 28.93 -38.14 18.79
N GLN A 24 29.27 -39.43 18.85
CA GLN A 24 29.88 -40.03 20.04
C GLN A 24 31.34 -39.58 20.26
N GLU A 25 32.09 -39.33 19.19
CA GLU A 25 33.44 -38.77 19.26
C GLU A 25 33.41 -37.31 19.73
N MET A 26 32.51 -36.50 19.17
CA MET A 26 32.30 -35.12 19.59
C MET A 26 31.77 -35.05 21.04
N ALA A 27 30.88 -35.94 21.45
CA ALA A 27 30.45 -36.03 22.84
C ALA A 27 31.62 -36.38 23.78
N ARG A 28 32.55 -37.24 23.37
CA ARG A 28 33.79 -37.52 24.14
C ARG A 28 34.71 -36.32 24.19
N ASP A 29 34.86 -35.59 23.09
CA ASP A 29 35.73 -34.41 23.02
C ASP A 29 35.14 -33.24 23.80
N VAL A 30 33.83 -33.03 23.75
CA VAL A 30 33.09 -32.08 24.60
C VAL A 30 33.16 -32.50 26.06
N GLU A 31 33.08 -33.79 26.39
CA GLU A 31 33.24 -34.28 27.76
C GLU A 31 34.69 -34.12 28.26
N ALA A 32 35.69 -34.25 27.37
CA ALA A 32 37.10 -33.99 27.65
C ALA A 32 37.41 -32.48 27.81
N LEU A 33 36.83 -31.63 26.96
CA LEU A 33 36.87 -30.16 27.05
C LEU A 33 36.13 -29.66 28.28
N ARG A 34 34.97 -30.24 28.60
CA ARG A 34 34.24 -29.98 29.85
C ARG A 34 35.09 -30.39 31.03
N LYS A 35 35.80 -31.53 30.97
CA LYS A 35 36.76 -31.92 32.01
C LYS A 35 37.93 -30.96 32.13
N GLU A 36 38.52 -30.47 31.02
CA GLU A 36 39.58 -29.45 31.04
C GLU A 36 39.08 -28.08 31.52
N LEU A 37 37.87 -27.65 31.15
CA LEU A 37 37.26 -26.39 31.59
C LEU A 37 36.85 -26.45 33.08
N TYR A 38 36.34 -27.59 33.56
CA TYR A 38 36.09 -27.81 35.00
C TYR A 38 37.37 -28.02 35.82
N GLU A 39 38.47 -28.46 35.20
CA GLU A 39 39.80 -28.52 35.83
C GLU A 39 40.50 -27.15 35.80
N ALA A 40 40.24 -26.30 34.79
CA ALA A 40 40.77 -24.94 34.64
C ALA A 40 40.01 -23.89 35.47
N ALA A 41 38.69 -24.05 35.65
CA ALA A 41 37.87 -23.23 36.56
C ALA A 41 37.85 -23.82 37.98
N GLY A 42 38.98 -23.69 38.68
CA GLY A 42 38.97 -23.59 40.14
C GLY A 42 38.76 -24.87 40.97
N ARG A 43 39.21 -26.06 40.51
CA ARG A 43 39.24 -27.27 41.35
C ARG A 43 40.51 -27.43 42.19
N ASN A 44 41.00 -26.33 42.75
CA ASN A 44 41.91 -26.36 43.89
C ASN A 44 41.24 -25.72 45.11
N ARG A 45 39.95 -26.03 45.33
CA ARG A 45 39.27 -25.74 46.60
C ARG A 45 39.88 -26.65 47.65
N ASP A 46 40.54 -26.05 48.64
CA ASP A 46 41.19 -26.79 49.71
C ASP A 46 40.14 -27.33 50.70
N TYR A 47 39.44 -28.41 50.32
CA TYR A 47 38.34 -28.97 51.10
C TYR A 47 38.78 -29.27 52.54
N HIS A 48 37.87 -29.03 53.49
CA HIS A 48 38.13 -29.28 54.90
C HIS A 48 38.42 -30.77 55.16
N VAL A 49 37.55 -31.66 54.67
CA VAL A 49 37.82 -33.10 54.61
C VAL A 49 38.48 -33.44 53.27
N LYS A 50 39.69 -33.97 53.32
CA LYS A 50 40.42 -34.39 52.10
C LYS A 50 39.78 -35.62 51.50
N ALA A 51 39.83 -35.72 50.17
CA ALA A 51 39.23 -36.84 49.42
C ALA A 51 39.73 -38.22 49.87
N GLU A 52 40.98 -38.31 50.34
CA GLU A 52 41.59 -39.54 50.87
C GLU A 52 41.06 -39.95 52.26
N ASP A 53 40.46 -39.01 53.01
CA ASP A 53 39.92 -39.22 54.35
C ASP A 53 38.40 -39.44 54.37
N VAL A 54 37.73 -39.31 53.22
CA VAL A 54 36.27 -39.51 53.07
C VAL A 54 35.91 -40.97 53.32
N LYS A 55 35.04 -41.21 54.30
CA LYS A 55 34.51 -42.53 54.65
C LYS A 55 33.12 -42.74 54.03
N PRO A 56 32.76 -43.98 53.67
CA PRO A 56 31.40 -44.31 53.24
C PRO A 56 30.48 -44.42 54.48
N LEU A 57 29.99 -43.28 54.97
CA LEU A 57 29.12 -43.19 56.14
C LEU A 57 27.66 -43.56 55.81
N LEU A 58 27.28 -43.51 54.53
CA LEU A 58 25.93 -43.81 54.03
C LEU A 58 25.88 -45.11 53.19
N SER A 59 26.50 -46.19 53.66
CA SER A 59 26.63 -47.45 52.90
C SER A 59 25.31 -48.16 52.54
N ASP A 60 24.23 -47.87 53.27
CA ASP A 60 22.90 -48.47 53.07
C ASP A 60 21.88 -47.48 52.45
N TRP A 61 22.31 -46.30 52.02
CA TRP A 61 21.45 -45.29 51.40
C TRP A 61 21.03 -45.71 49.99
N LYS A 62 19.73 -45.67 49.72
CA LYS A 62 19.13 -46.12 48.43
C LYS A 62 18.39 -45.03 47.67
N GLY A 63 18.28 -43.83 48.24
CA GLY A 63 17.65 -42.68 47.59
C GLY A 63 18.66 -41.88 46.78
N ALA A 64 18.18 -40.82 46.12
CA ALA A 64 19.03 -39.80 45.52
C ALA A 64 20.06 -39.28 46.53
N ASP A 65 21.30 -39.08 46.09
CA ASP A 65 22.43 -38.71 46.94
C ASP A 65 22.98 -37.31 46.66
N GLY A 66 22.45 -36.56 45.69
CA GLY A 66 22.82 -35.17 45.45
C GLY A 66 22.26 -34.21 46.50
N CYS A 67 23.02 -33.19 46.88
CA CYS A 67 22.58 -32.12 47.79
C CYS A 67 23.38 -30.84 47.50
N ILE A 68 22.92 -29.71 48.02
CA ILE A 68 23.66 -28.43 47.94
C ILE A 68 24.24 -28.11 49.31
N ALA A 69 25.50 -27.66 49.34
CA ALA A 69 26.14 -27.16 50.55
C ALA A 69 27.02 -25.94 50.26
N THR A 70 27.19 -25.07 51.26
CA THR A 70 28.03 -23.88 51.16
C THR A 70 29.52 -24.20 51.36
N ASN A 71 30.38 -23.30 50.88
CA ASN A 71 31.83 -23.36 51.10
C ASN A 71 32.19 -23.16 52.58
N ARG A 72 31.33 -22.51 53.38
CA ARG A 72 31.47 -22.47 54.85
C ARG A 72 31.62 -23.88 55.43
N ILE A 73 30.83 -24.83 54.95
CA ILE A 73 30.90 -26.23 55.39
C ILE A 73 32.07 -26.95 54.71
N THR A 74 32.09 -26.93 53.38
CA THR A 74 32.94 -27.84 52.59
C THR A 74 34.40 -27.39 52.46
N VAL A 75 34.67 -26.09 52.61
CA VAL A 75 36.02 -25.49 52.51
C VAL A 75 36.51 -24.99 53.86
N GLU A 76 35.69 -24.20 54.56
CA GLU A 76 36.09 -23.58 55.84
C GLU A 76 35.93 -24.52 57.04
N GLY A 77 35.21 -25.63 56.88
CA GLY A 77 35.04 -26.66 57.92
C GLY A 77 34.06 -26.30 59.03
N CYS A 78 33.18 -25.33 58.80
CA CYS A 78 32.10 -25.01 59.71
C CYS A 78 31.10 -26.17 59.79
N LYS A 79 30.50 -26.32 60.97
CA LYS A 79 29.42 -27.30 61.17
C LYS A 79 28.14 -26.79 60.53
N VAL A 80 27.28 -27.72 60.12
CA VAL A 80 25.94 -27.39 59.63
C VAL A 80 25.16 -26.78 60.79
N GLY A 81 24.82 -25.50 60.65
CA GLY A 81 24.01 -24.76 61.62
C GLY A 81 22.56 -24.68 61.21
N TYR A 82 22.27 -24.70 59.91
CA TYR A 82 20.92 -24.74 59.37
C TYR A 82 20.85 -25.68 58.17
N CYS A 83 19.83 -26.52 58.12
CA CYS A 83 19.57 -27.37 56.97
C CYS A 83 18.09 -27.58 56.75
N TYR A 84 17.72 -27.73 55.49
CA TYR A 84 16.34 -27.97 55.11
C TYR A 84 16.26 -28.96 53.95
N ARG A 85 15.09 -29.57 53.82
CA ARG A 85 14.79 -30.54 52.78
C ARG A 85 13.52 -30.13 52.05
N GLU A 86 13.66 -29.87 50.76
CA GLU A 86 12.57 -29.58 49.84
C GLU A 86 12.19 -30.82 49.03
N LYS A 87 11.17 -30.67 48.16
CA LYS A 87 10.82 -31.69 47.20
C LYS A 87 12.03 -31.92 46.26
N PRO A 88 12.54 -33.15 46.15
CA PRO A 88 13.63 -33.50 45.24
C PRO A 88 13.37 -33.05 43.79
N ASP A 89 14.38 -32.47 43.14
CA ASP A 89 14.36 -32.19 41.71
C ASP A 89 15.00 -33.35 40.90
N GLY A 90 14.14 -34.21 40.35
CA GLY A 90 14.54 -35.42 39.62
C GLY A 90 15.14 -36.54 40.49
N ASP A 91 15.72 -37.55 39.84
CA ASP A 91 16.22 -38.76 40.50
C ASP A 91 17.62 -38.60 41.13
N TRP A 92 18.28 -37.46 40.91
CA TRP A 92 19.65 -37.19 41.36
C TRP A 92 19.71 -36.34 42.63
N ASP A 93 18.77 -35.42 42.83
CA ASP A 93 18.71 -34.52 44.00
C ASP A 93 17.99 -35.22 45.17
N SER A 94 18.54 -35.11 46.38
CA SER A 94 17.91 -35.62 47.60
C SER A 94 16.91 -34.63 48.22
N GLY A 95 16.91 -33.39 47.73
CA GLY A 95 16.16 -32.24 48.26
C GLY A 95 16.86 -31.53 49.41
N TRP A 96 18.01 -32.04 49.90
CA TRP A 96 18.72 -31.44 51.03
C TRP A 96 19.57 -30.24 50.64
N ARG A 97 19.55 -29.22 51.49
CA ARG A 97 20.36 -27.99 51.43
C ARG A 97 21.01 -27.75 52.80
N PHE A 98 22.31 -27.51 52.84
CA PHE A 98 23.08 -27.37 54.08
C PHE A 98 23.85 -26.04 54.12
N THR A 99 23.69 -25.29 55.21
CA THR A 99 24.43 -24.04 55.47
C THR A 99 25.01 -24.04 56.90
N ALA A 100 26.01 -23.21 57.15
CA ALA A 100 26.56 -22.99 58.48
C ALA A 100 25.61 -22.18 59.38
N GLY A 101 24.61 -21.51 58.79
CA GLY A 101 23.58 -20.74 59.47
C GLY A 101 23.98 -19.29 59.78
N ASP A 102 25.17 -18.87 59.34
CA ASP A 102 25.71 -17.53 59.52
C ASP A 102 26.13 -16.85 58.21
N GLU A 103 25.80 -17.45 57.07
CA GLU A 103 25.92 -16.86 55.74
C GLU A 103 24.99 -15.63 55.59
N SER A 104 25.53 -14.53 55.05
CA SER A 104 24.75 -13.34 54.67
C SER A 104 24.09 -13.50 53.29
N GLU A 105 23.07 -12.70 52.98
CA GLU A 105 22.45 -12.65 51.65
C GLU A 105 23.49 -12.42 50.54
N GLU A 106 24.36 -11.41 50.68
CA GLU A 106 25.47 -11.13 49.73
C GLU A 106 26.42 -12.32 49.53
N TYR A 107 26.56 -13.20 50.53
CA TYR A 107 27.39 -14.41 50.40
C TYR A 107 26.69 -15.49 49.58
N MET A 108 25.37 -15.62 49.75
CA MET A 108 24.54 -16.61 49.06
C MET A 108 24.26 -16.22 47.60
N ASP A 109 24.30 -14.93 47.28
CA ASP A 109 24.11 -14.41 45.91
C ASP A 109 25.29 -14.71 44.96
N ASP A 110 26.47 -15.06 45.49
CA ASP A 110 27.60 -15.50 44.65
C ASP A 110 27.53 -17.01 44.39
N PRO A 111 27.29 -17.46 43.14
CA PRO A 111 27.15 -18.87 42.81
C PRO A 111 28.43 -19.69 43.07
N ASN A 112 29.58 -19.04 43.30
CA ASN A 112 30.82 -19.73 43.65
C ASN A 112 30.85 -20.19 45.12
N ASN A 113 29.99 -19.65 45.98
CA ASN A 113 29.98 -19.89 47.43
C ASN A 113 29.17 -21.14 47.85
N ALA A 114 28.42 -21.73 46.93
CA ALA A 114 27.73 -23.01 47.12
C ALA A 114 28.11 -24.00 46.01
N GLY A 115 27.77 -25.27 46.19
CA GLY A 115 28.03 -26.30 45.19
C GLY A 115 27.19 -27.55 45.40
N ILE A 116 27.16 -28.38 44.37
CA ILE A 116 26.47 -29.67 44.38
C ILE A 116 27.44 -30.75 44.89
N TYR A 117 27.02 -31.47 45.92
CA TYR A 117 27.81 -32.50 46.60
C TYR A 117 26.98 -33.77 46.78
N LYS A 118 27.65 -34.88 47.07
CA LYS A 118 26.98 -36.08 47.57
C LYS A 118 26.65 -35.91 49.05
N LEU A 119 25.51 -36.42 49.51
CA LEU A 119 25.13 -36.45 50.92
C LEU A 119 26.22 -37.08 51.80
N ASN A 120 26.87 -38.13 51.29
CA ASN A 120 27.97 -38.78 51.99
C ASN A 120 29.16 -37.82 52.21
N THR A 121 29.41 -36.89 51.29
CA THR A 121 30.45 -35.87 51.44
C THR A 121 30.14 -35.00 52.65
N ILE A 122 28.94 -34.41 52.70
CA ILE A 122 28.56 -33.51 53.80
C ILE A 122 28.46 -34.25 55.14
N CYS A 123 28.10 -35.54 55.13
CA CYS A 123 28.14 -36.38 56.34
C CYS A 123 29.56 -36.59 56.89
N ASN A 124 30.61 -36.47 56.06
CA ASN A 124 31.99 -36.53 56.55
C ASN A 124 32.43 -35.19 57.14
N ASP A 125 31.98 -34.07 56.59
CA ASP A 125 32.19 -32.74 57.16
C ASP A 125 31.41 -32.57 58.49
N ASP A 126 30.19 -33.09 58.55
CA ASP A 126 29.32 -33.06 59.73
C ASP A 126 28.48 -34.33 59.91
N PRO A 127 28.97 -35.35 60.65
CA PRO A 127 28.27 -36.61 60.86
C PRO A 127 26.94 -36.49 61.62
N ASP A 128 26.72 -35.39 62.33
CA ASP A 128 25.52 -35.20 63.15
C ASP A 128 24.25 -35.01 62.32
N ILE A 129 24.37 -34.77 61.00
CA ILE A 129 23.21 -34.67 60.09
C ILE A 129 22.65 -36.05 59.69
N ILE A 130 23.43 -37.13 59.83
CA ILE A 130 23.06 -38.49 59.40
C ILE A 130 21.67 -38.91 59.95
N PRO A 131 21.32 -38.69 61.23
CA PRO A 131 20.01 -39.03 61.76
C PRO A 131 18.85 -38.26 61.12
N LEU A 132 19.12 -37.07 60.53
CA LEU A 132 18.10 -36.20 59.95
C LEU A 132 17.70 -36.63 58.54
N LEU A 133 18.61 -37.25 57.78
CA LEU A 133 18.47 -37.44 56.33
C LEU A 133 17.22 -38.21 55.89
N ASN A 134 16.69 -39.10 56.73
CA ASN A 134 15.48 -39.88 56.44
C ASN A 134 14.17 -39.11 56.72
N THR A 135 14.24 -37.87 57.21
CA THR A 135 13.06 -37.04 57.44
C THR A 135 12.43 -36.67 56.09
N PRO A 136 11.10 -36.87 55.90
CA PRO A 136 10.43 -36.49 54.67
C PRO A 136 10.39 -34.97 54.48
N ALA A 137 10.43 -34.51 53.22
CA ALA A 137 10.20 -33.12 52.87
C ALA A 137 8.71 -32.75 52.96
N PRO A 138 8.34 -31.48 53.24
CA PRO A 138 9.23 -30.38 53.61
C PRO A 138 9.63 -30.44 55.09
N CYS A 139 10.90 -30.17 55.41
CA CYS A 139 11.36 -30.03 56.79
C CYS A 139 12.60 -29.14 56.90
N ALA A 140 12.81 -28.50 58.05
CA ALA A 140 14.04 -27.79 58.37
C ALA A 140 14.47 -28.00 59.82
N PHE A 141 15.77 -27.86 60.04
CA PHE A 141 16.45 -28.03 61.31
C PHE A 141 17.46 -26.91 61.53
N GLU A 142 17.52 -26.42 62.75
CA GLU A 142 18.55 -25.48 63.21
C GLU A 142 19.34 -26.13 64.35
N ARG A 143 20.65 -25.93 64.36
CA ARG A 143 21.53 -26.42 65.43
C ARG A 143 21.56 -25.41 66.58
N ASP A 144 21.10 -25.83 67.75
CA ASP A 144 21.08 -24.97 68.94
C ASP A 144 22.48 -24.74 69.53
N GLY A 145 22.57 -23.81 70.49
CA GLY A 145 23.83 -23.47 71.18
C GLY A 145 24.45 -24.61 72.02
N ASN A 146 23.77 -25.76 72.14
CA ASN A 146 24.33 -26.98 72.76
C ASN A 146 24.80 -28.00 71.71
N GLY A 147 24.72 -27.66 70.42
CA GLY A 147 25.14 -28.49 69.30
C GLY A 147 24.10 -29.52 68.85
N MET A 148 22.85 -29.44 69.31
CA MET A 148 21.78 -30.38 68.96
C MET A 148 20.85 -29.78 67.90
N PHE A 149 20.45 -30.58 66.90
CA PHE A 149 19.47 -30.14 65.92
C PHE A 149 18.05 -30.13 66.50
N GLN A 150 17.38 -28.98 66.38
CA GLN A 150 15.97 -28.79 66.68
C GLN A 150 15.20 -28.66 65.36
N GLN A 151 14.14 -29.44 65.20
CA GLN A 151 13.25 -29.29 64.05
C GLN A 151 12.45 -28.00 64.18
N ILE A 152 12.45 -27.18 63.14
CA ILE A 152 11.64 -25.97 63.07
C ILE A 152 10.19 -26.39 62.79
N LYS A 153 9.28 -26.06 63.70
CA LYS A 153 7.85 -26.36 63.55
C LYS A 153 7.22 -25.37 62.57
N ASP A 154 6.32 -25.89 61.73
CA ASP A 154 5.58 -25.11 60.73
C ASP A 154 6.50 -24.38 59.72
N TRP A 155 7.70 -24.92 59.48
CA TRP A 155 8.60 -24.46 58.43
C TRP A 155 7.95 -24.69 57.06
N LYS A 156 7.85 -23.62 56.28
CA LYS A 156 7.52 -23.65 54.85
C LYS A 156 8.80 -23.39 54.08
N ALA A 157 9.02 -24.11 52.99
CA ALA A 157 10.07 -23.74 52.05
C ALA A 157 9.83 -22.30 51.60
N GLU A 158 10.87 -21.47 51.54
CA GLU A 158 10.78 -20.06 51.13
C GLU A 158 10.22 -19.90 49.69
N ASN A 159 10.00 -21.02 48.98
CA ASN A 159 9.44 -21.05 47.63
C ASN A 159 7.97 -21.55 47.53
N GLU A 160 7.25 -21.79 48.64
CA GLU A 160 5.84 -22.29 48.58
C GLU A 160 4.74 -21.27 48.96
N GLU A 161 5.04 -19.99 49.22
CA GLU A 161 3.99 -18.95 49.30
C GLU A 161 4.55 -17.50 49.20
N GLU A 162 5.26 -17.19 48.10
CA GLU A 162 5.29 -15.87 47.39
C GLU A 162 6.39 -15.84 46.30
N HIS A 163 6.44 -16.85 45.42
CA HIS A 163 6.70 -16.47 44.03
C HIS A 163 5.36 -15.96 43.52
N ALA A 164 5.17 -14.63 43.57
CA ALA A 164 4.19 -14.00 42.71
C ALA A 164 4.45 -14.58 41.32
N MET A 165 3.50 -15.38 40.83
CA MET A 165 3.59 -15.94 39.49
C MET A 165 3.90 -14.79 38.55
N ASP A 166 4.90 -14.96 37.70
CA ASP A 166 5.26 -13.93 36.73
C ASP A 166 3.98 -13.51 35.99
N ILE A 167 3.78 -12.21 35.84
CA ILE A 167 2.53 -11.66 35.32
C ILE A 167 2.25 -12.22 33.92
N LEU A 168 3.30 -12.50 33.13
CA LEU A 168 3.19 -13.13 31.82
C LEU A 168 2.71 -14.59 31.91
N GLU A 169 3.24 -15.38 32.84
CA GLU A 169 2.74 -16.75 33.11
C GLU A 169 1.27 -16.73 33.56
N GLN A 170 0.88 -15.72 34.35
CA GLN A 170 -0.50 -15.54 34.76
C GLN A 170 -1.40 -15.15 33.57
N CYS A 171 -0.92 -14.31 32.66
CA CYS A 171 -1.61 -13.95 31.43
C CYS A 171 -1.84 -15.17 30.53
N GLN A 172 -0.83 -16.03 30.36
CA GLN A 172 -0.96 -17.28 29.61
C GLN A 172 -2.08 -18.19 30.19
N LYS A 173 -2.11 -18.37 31.51
CA LYS A 173 -3.18 -19.15 32.18
C LYS A 173 -4.58 -18.54 32.06
N TRP A 174 -4.67 -17.22 31.95
CA TRP A 174 -5.95 -16.55 31.67
C TRP A 174 -6.35 -16.68 30.22
N HIS A 175 -5.39 -16.60 29.28
CA HIS A 175 -5.60 -16.77 27.85
C HIS A 175 -6.16 -18.16 27.53
N GLU A 176 -5.56 -19.23 28.07
CA GLU A 176 -6.05 -20.61 27.91
C GLU A 176 -7.50 -20.82 28.42
N LYS A 177 -7.96 -19.94 29.32
CA LYS A 177 -9.32 -19.97 29.90
C LYS A 177 -10.28 -18.98 29.21
N GLY A 178 -9.83 -18.28 28.17
CA GLY A 178 -10.59 -17.21 27.51
C GLY A 178 -10.89 -16.00 28.40
N GLN A 179 -10.05 -15.76 29.41
CA GLN A 179 -10.25 -14.68 30.40
C GLN A 179 -9.52 -13.39 29.98
N TYR A 180 -9.74 -12.93 28.75
CA TYR A 180 -9.00 -11.80 28.16
C TYR A 180 -9.17 -10.48 28.92
N GLN A 181 -10.38 -10.17 29.40
CA GLN A 181 -10.60 -8.96 30.22
C GLN A 181 -9.72 -8.94 31.48
N LYS A 182 -9.43 -10.10 32.09
CA LYS A 182 -8.53 -10.14 33.26
C LYS A 182 -7.08 -9.82 32.90
N ILE A 183 -6.65 -10.21 31.70
CA ILE A 183 -5.32 -9.87 31.18
C ILE A 183 -5.25 -8.35 31.00
N ILE A 184 -6.26 -7.76 30.36
CA ILE A 184 -6.38 -6.31 30.16
C ILE A 184 -6.33 -5.58 31.51
N ASP A 185 -7.25 -5.92 32.42
CA ASP A 185 -7.34 -5.28 33.74
C ASP A 185 -6.02 -5.35 34.52
N ALA A 186 -5.29 -6.47 34.42
CA ALA A 186 -4.05 -6.68 35.15
C ALA A 186 -2.86 -5.93 34.54
N LEU A 187 -2.74 -5.90 33.21
CA LEU A 187 -1.63 -5.25 32.51
C LEU A 187 -1.83 -3.74 32.38
N GLU A 188 -3.06 -3.24 32.28
CA GLU A 188 -3.34 -1.80 32.32
C GLU A 188 -3.14 -1.17 33.70
N ALA A 189 -3.20 -1.98 34.76
CA ALA A 189 -2.85 -1.51 36.11
C ALA A 189 -1.35 -1.21 36.26
N ILE A 190 -0.51 -1.70 35.34
CA ILE A 190 0.93 -1.41 35.27
C ILE A 190 1.13 -0.15 34.41
N PRO A 191 1.82 0.90 34.90
CA PRO A 191 2.10 2.09 34.11
C PRO A 191 2.81 1.75 32.79
N ALA A 192 2.44 2.42 31.70
CA ALA A 192 2.96 2.10 30.36
C ALA A 192 4.50 2.08 30.28
N GLY A 193 5.19 3.01 30.95
CA GLY A 193 6.66 3.05 30.99
C GLY A 193 7.32 1.96 31.83
N GLU A 194 6.55 1.17 32.58
CA GLU A 194 7.02 0.02 33.36
C GLU A 194 6.72 -1.32 32.67
N ARG A 195 5.96 -1.32 31.57
CA ARG A 195 5.63 -2.55 30.81
C ARG A 195 6.80 -2.93 29.89
N THR A 196 7.11 -4.21 29.84
CA THR A 196 8.07 -4.75 28.87
C THR A 196 7.39 -4.94 27.50
N PRO A 197 8.16 -5.08 26.40
CA PRO A 197 7.60 -5.39 25.09
C PRO A 197 6.70 -6.63 25.10
N GLU A 198 7.05 -7.65 25.89
CA GLU A 198 6.24 -8.88 26.03
C GLU A 198 4.90 -8.60 26.74
N MET A 199 4.89 -7.71 27.75
CA MET A 199 3.66 -7.31 28.42
C MET A 199 2.74 -6.54 27.48
N ASP A 200 3.28 -5.59 26.70
CA ASP A 200 2.49 -4.86 25.69
C ASP A 200 1.97 -5.81 24.60
N SER A 201 2.79 -6.79 24.19
CA SER A 201 2.40 -7.80 23.20
C SER A 201 1.30 -8.73 23.72
N GLU A 202 1.33 -9.11 25.00
CA GLU A 202 0.28 -9.88 25.66
C GLU A 202 -1.02 -9.08 25.87
N LEU A 203 -0.89 -7.79 26.19
CA LEU A 203 -2.03 -6.88 26.29
C LEU A 203 -2.70 -6.69 24.92
N ALA A 204 -1.91 -6.47 23.87
CA ALA A 204 -2.41 -6.37 22.49
C ALA A 204 -3.09 -7.67 22.04
N ARG A 205 -2.54 -8.83 22.39
CA ARG A 205 -3.19 -10.12 22.14
C ARG A 205 -4.55 -10.20 22.84
N ALA A 206 -4.64 -9.78 24.10
CA ALA A 206 -5.91 -9.80 24.83
C ALA A 206 -6.95 -8.86 24.22
N TYR A 207 -6.52 -7.69 23.73
CA TYR A 207 -7.35 -6.77 22.98
C TYR A 207 -7.86 -7.40 21.68
N ASN A 208 -7.00 -7.97 20.83
CA ASN A 208 -7.39 -8.64 19.59
C ASN A 208 -8.39 -9.77 19.81
N ASN A 209 -8.26 -10.54 20.89
CA ASN A 209 -9.16 -11.65 21.20
C ASN A 209 -10.52 -11.19 21.75
N LEU A 210 -10.58 -10.03 22.42
CA LEU A 210 -11.83 -9.50 22.98
C LEU A 210 -12.56 -8.59 22.00
N ALA A 211 -11.84 -7.99 21.06
CA ALA A 211 -12.38 -7.13 20.02
C ALA A 211 -13.41 -7.87 19.18
N ASP A 212 -14.60 -7.29 19.10
CA ASP A 212 -15.61 -7.64 18.11
C ASP A 212 -15.82 -6.38 17.26
N PRO A 213 -15.26 -6.31 16.04
CA PRO A 213 -15.26 -5.07 15.24
C PRO A 213 -16.65 -4.59 14.87
N TYR A 214 -17.67 -5.45 14.98
CA TYR A 214 -19.07 -5.14 14.73
C TYR A 214 -19.83 -4.67 15.99
N LYS A 215 -19.12 -4.42 17.09
CA LYS A 215 -19.69 -3.90 18.34
C LYS A 215 -19.02 -2.60 18.76
N PRO A 216 -19.75 -1.70 19.46
CA PRO A 216 -19.18 -0.49 20.02
C PRO A 216 -17.93 -0.79 20.86
N GLY A 217 -16.84 -0.06 20.58
CA GLY A 217 -15.55 -0.22 21.24
C GLY A 217 -14.67 -1.36 20.72
N GLY A 218 -15.12 -2.18 19.77
CA GLY A 218 -14.32 -3.24 19.16
C GLY A 218 -13.15 -2.69 18.33
N LYS A 219 -13.42 -1.76 17.42
CA LYS A 219 -12.39 -1.07 16.61
C LYS A 219 -11.37 -0.36 17.51
N GLU A 220 -11.82 0.30 18.59
CA GLU A 220 -10.94 0.93 19.58
C GLU A 220 -9.98 -0.05 20.26
N MET A 221 -10.42 -1.28 20.55
CA MET A 221 -9.53 -2.31 21.10
C MET A 221 -8.45 -2.72 20.09
N LEU A 222 -8.79 -2.82 18.79
CA LEU A 222 -7.83 -3.12 17.72
C LEU A 222 -6.82 -1.98 17.54
N LYS A 223 -7.27 -0.72 17.54
CA LYS A 223 -6.39 0.46 17.52
C LYS A 223 -5.44 0.48 18.71
N LYS A 224 -5.94 0.17 19.92
CA LYS A 224 -5.09 0.01 21.11
C LYS A 224 -4.05 -1.10 20.96
N ALA A 225 -4.42 -2.22 20.36
CA ALA A 225 -3.47 -3.31 20.09
C ALA A 225 -2.34 -2.85 19.17
N ILE A 226 -2.65 -2.14 18.07
CA ILE A 226 -1.66 -1.57 17.16
C ILE A 226 -0.76 -0.56 17.90
N ALA A 227 -1.34 0.37 18.65
CA ALA A 227 -0.59 1.39 19.40
C ALA A 227 0.37 0.78 20.43
N LEU A 228 0.04 -0.37 21.01
CA LEU A 228 0.92 -1.12 21.92
C LEU A 228 2.06 -1.84 21.18
N LEU A 229 1.79 -2.35 19.98
CA LEU A 229 2.74 -3.17 19.22
C LEU A 229 3.72 -2.35 18.38
N LYS A 230 3.26 -1.23 17.80
CA LYS A 230 4.02 -0.37 16.87
C LYS A 230 5.36 0.11 17.42
N PRO A 231 5.49 0.56 18.70
CA PRO A 231 6.78 0.99 19.25
C PRO A 231 7.82 -0.14 19.35
N HIS A 232 7.40 -1.40 19.29
CA HIS A 232 8.25 -2.58 19.46
C HIS A 232 8.55 -3.29 18.14
N GLU A 233 8.30 -2.65 16.99
CA GLU A 233 8.52 -3.24 15.67
C GLU A 233 9.95 -3.75 15.45
N GLU A 234 10.97 -2.96 15.79
CA GLU A 234 12.37 -3.41 15.70
C GLU A 234 12.67 -4.58 16.65
N TYR A 235 12.05 -4.59 17.84
CA TYR A 235 12.27 -5.62 18.84
C TYR A 235 11.68 -6.97 18.44
N PHE A 236 10.48 -6.94 17.82
CA PHE A 236 9.74 -8.13 17.40
C PHE A 236 9.76 -8.40 15.89
N ALA A 237 10.64 -7.74 15.14
CA ALA A 237 10.64 -7.80 13.68
C ALA A 237 10.59 -9.24 13.14
N GLU A 238 11.28 -10.18 13.81
CA GLU A 238 11.40 -11.59 13.41
C GLU A 238 10.42 -12.53 14.15
N ASP A 239 9.51 -12.00 14.95
CA ASP A 239 8.53 -12.78 15.73
C ASP A 239 7.25 -13.02 14.91
N HIS A 240 6.92 -14.29 14.66
CA HIS A 240 5.68 -14.69 13.97
C HIS A 240 4.41 -14.13 14.66
N CYS A 241 4.32 -14.25 15.98
CA CYS A 241 3.13 -13.86 16.75
C CYS A 241 2.91 -12.35 16.71
N TRP A 242 3.97 -11.54 16.75
CA TRP A 242 3.86 -10.10 16.65
C TRP A 242 3.34 -9.69 15.26
N ASN A 243 3.93 -10.23 14.20
CA ASN A 243 3.49 -9.98 12.83
C ASN A 243 2.03 -10.41 12.63
N PHE A 244 1.66 -11.60 13.10
CA PHE A 244 0.27 -12.06 13.05
C PHE A 244 -0.69 -11.13 13.80
N ARG A 245 -0.30 -10.64 14.99
CA ARG A 245 -1.14 -9.72 15.78
C ARG A 245 -1.33 -8.37 15.10
N MET A 246 -0.29 -7.81 14.49
CA MET A 246 -0.37 -6.59 13.70
C MET A 246 -1.29 -6.76 12.50
N GLY A 247 -1.07 -7.81 11.70
CA GLY A 247 -1.92 -8.14 10.55
C GLY A 247 -3.39 -8.35 10.96
N TYR A 248 -3.62 -9.09 12.04
CA TYR A 248 -4.96 -9.34 12.58
C TYR A 248 -5.67 -8.04 12.98
N SER A 249 -4.97 -7.12 13.66
CA SER A 249 -5.56 -5.85 14.07
C SER A 249 -5.97 -5.00 12.87
N TYR A 250 -5.10 -4.85 11.87
CA TYR A 250 -5.42 -4.09 10.65
C TYR A 250 -6.53 -4.75 9.82
N TYR A 251 -6.51 -6.07 9.67
CA TYR A 251 -7.52 -6.82 8.91
C TYR A 251 -8.93 -6.60 9.47
N PHE A 252 -9.11 -6.68 10.79
CA PHE A 252 -10.42 -6.43 11.42
C PHE A 252 -10.78 -4.93 11.55
N LEU A 253 -9.90 -4.04 11.11
CA LEU A 253 -10.19 -2.61 10.92
C LEU A 253 -10.57 -2.29 9.46
N ASP A 254 -10.73 -3.29 8.59
CA ASP A 254 -10.93 -3.13 7.14
C ASP A 254 -9.74 -2.41 6.46
N GLN A 255 -8.51 -2.65 6.95
CA GLN A 255 -7.26 -2.06 6.43
C GLN A 255 -6.34 -3.16 5.84
N GLU A 256 -6.84 -3.89 4.84
CA GLU A 256 -6.16 -5.08 4.28
C GLU A 256 -4.81 -4.75 3.63
N GLY A 257 -4.67 -3.57 3.02
CA GLY A 257 -3.40 -3.07 2.47
C GLY A 257 -2.28 -3.04 3.52
N ARG A 258 -2.59 -2.53 4.73
CA ARG A 258 -1.68 -2.52 5.87
C ARG A 258 -1.50 -3.90 6.51
N ALA A 259 -2.54 -4.74 6.50
CA ALA A 259 -2.50 -6.07 7.11
C ALA A 259 -1.61 -7.06 6.32
N LEU A 260 -1.66 -7.00 4.99
CA LEU A 260 -1.05 -7.99 4.09
C LEU A 260 0.47 -8.16 4.28
N PRO A 261 1.29 -7.09 4.38
CA PRO A 261 2.72 -7.22 4.64
C PRO A 261 3.03 -7.95 5.95
N TYR A 262 2.26 -7.69 7.01
CA TYR A 262 2.42 -8.36 8.30
C TYR A 262 2.06 -9.83 8.23
N PHE A 263 0.96 -10.20 7.56
CA PHE A 263 0.62 -11.62 7.39
C PHE A 263 1.64 -12.37 6.52
N ARG A 264 2.12 -11.77 5.43
CA ARG A 264 3.19 -12.36 4.61
C ARG A 264 4.46 -12.60 5.44
N LYS A 265 4.84 -11.64 6.29
CA LYS A 265 5.97 -11.79 7.21
C LYS A 265 5.70 -12.85 8.29
N ALA A 266 4.48 -12.93 8.82
CA ALA A 266 4.09 -13.99 9.75
C ALA A 266 4.20 -15.39 9.12
N LEU A 267 3.74 -15.55 7.88
CA LEU A 267 3.83 -16.81 7.13
C LEU A 267 5.27 -17.18 6.78
N GLU A 268 6.13 -16.19 6.46
CA GLU A 268 7.58 -16.42 6.28
C GLU A 268 8.21 -17.05 7.53
N LYS A 269 7.80 -16.60 8.73
CA LYS A 269 8.32 -17.11 10.00
C LYS A 269 7.70 -18.44 10.44
N LEU A 270 6.51 -18.78 9.93
CA LEU A 270 5.88 -20.08 10.15
C LEU A 270 5.31 -20.65 8.83
N PRO A 271 6.17 -21.18 7.94
CA PRO A 271 5.72 -21.71 6.66
C PRO A 271 4.73 -22.87 6.83
N GLY A 272 3.65 -22.86 6.05
CA GLY A 272 2.60 -23.89 6.09
C GLY A 272 1.47 -23.60 7.09
N ASP A 273 1.41 -22.41 7.68
CA ASP A 273 0.24 -21.95 8.43
C ASP A 273 -0.94 -21.64 7.49
N GLU A 274 -1.85 -22.61 7.34
CA GLU A 274 -3.04 -22.51 6.49
C GLU A 274 -3.99 -21.37 6.89
N ASP A 275 -4.02 -20.97 8.17
CA ASP A 275 -4.93 -19.92 8.63
C ASP A 275 -4.36 -18.54 8.25
N THR A 276 -3.05 -18.35 8.39
CA THR A 276 -2.38 -17.13 7.89
C THR A 276 -2.47 -17.03 6.37
N GLN A 277 -2.33 -18.14 5.63
CA GLN A 277 -2.48 -18.13 4.16
C GLN A 277 -3.88 -17.67 3.73
N LYS A 278 -4.96 -18.17 4.37
CA LYS A 278 -6.33 -17.72 4.05
C LYS A 278 -6.54 -16.24 4.30
N LEU A 279 -5.91 -15.68 5.33
CA LEU A 279 -5.97 -14.24 5.62
C LEU A 279 -5.23 -13.44 4.54
N ILE A 280 -4.12 -13.94 4.02
CA ILE A 280 -3.41 -13.35 2.89
C ILE A 280 -4.31 -13.35 1.64
N ASP A 281 -4.90 -14.49 1.31
CA ASP A 281 -5.76 -14.64 0.13
C ASP A 281 -6.99 -13.69 0.21
N ASP A 282 -7.61 -13.59 1.40
CA ASP A 282 -8.74 -12.66 1.61
C ASP A 282 -8.30 -11.20 1.58
N CYS A 283 -7.11 -10.86 2.12
CA CYS A 283 -6.54 -9.51 1.99
C CYS A 283 -6.34 -9.15 0.52
N GLU A 284 -5.74 -10.03 -0.28
CA GLU A 284 -5.50 -9.80 -1.72
C GLU A 284 -6.82 -9.61 -2.50
N HIS A 285 -7.84 -10.42 -2.17
CA HIS A 285 -9.19 -10.26 -2.71
C HIS A 285 -9.80 -8.90 -2.36
N ARG A 286 -9.74 -8.50 -1.09
CA ARG A 286 -10.33 -7.25 -0.59
C ARG A 286 -9.56 -6.00 -0.98
N ILE A 287 -8.26 -6.10 -1.24
CA ILE A 287 -7.48 -5.03 -1.85
C ILE A 287 -8.00 -4.75 -3.28
N SER A 288 -8.29 -5.81 -4.02
CA SER A 288 -8.83 -5.73 -5.40
C SER A 288 -10.30 -5.28 -5.42
N LEU A 289 -11.09 -5.74 -4.46
CA LEU A 289 -12.49 -5.38 -4.24
C LEU A 289 -12.67 -4.82 -2.82
N PRO A 290 -12.39 -3.52 -2.60
CA PRO A 290 -12.53 -2.89 -1.29
C PRO A 290 -13.92 -3.10 -0.70
N GLN A 291 -13.98 -3.55 0.54
CA GLN A 291 -15.21 -3.80 1.27
C GLN A 291 -15.07 -3.33 2.71
N PHE A 292 -15.99 -2.46 3.10
CA PHE A 292 -16.01 -1.91 4.45
C PHE A 292 -17.19 -2.48 5.24
N SER A 293 -16.98 -2.63 6.55
CA SER A 293 -18.05 -2.85 7.53
C SER A 293 -19.05 -1.70 7.49
N GLU A 294 -18.54 -0.47 7.44
CA GLU A 294 -19.26 0.79 7.27
C GLU A 294 -18.43 1.67 6.31
N CYS A 295 -19.02 2.09 5.20
CA CYS A 295 -18.36 2.98 4.23
C CYS A 295 -18.37 4.44 4.70
N PHE A 296 -17.51 5.28 4.13
CA PHE A 296 -17.34 6.67 4.57
C PHE A 296 -18.63 7.50 4.52
N ARG A 297 -19.52 7.24 3.54
CA ARG A 297 -20.86 7.84 3.50
C ARG A 297 -21.65 7.51 4.77
N GLU A 298 -21.76 6.23 5.10
CA GLU A 298 -22.54 5.77 6.27
C GLU A 298 -21.94 6.34 7.56
N ARG A 299 -20.61 6.33 7.70
CA ARG A 299 -19.93 6.92 8.86
C ARG A 299 -20.18 8.43 8.97
N THR A 300 -20.17 9.14 7.85
CA THR A 300 -20.47 10.59 7.80
C THR A 300 -21.91 10.87 8.23
N GLU A 301 -22.88 10.11 7.71
CA GLU A 301 -24.30 10.24 8.08
C GLU A 301 -24.52 9.98 9.58
N ASP A 302 -24.00 8.86 10.09
CA ASP A 302 -24.13 8.47 11.50
C ASP A 302 -23.43 9.47 12.44
N TRP A 303 -22.28 10.02 12.02
CA TRP A 303 -21.58 11.04 12.78
C TRP A 303 -22.38 12.33 12.87
N TRP A 304 -22.93 12.82 11.76
CA TRP A 304 -23.71 14.07 11.77
C TRP A 304 -25.00 13.95 12.59
N GLU A 305 -25.64 12.78 12.60
CA GLU A 305 -26.75 12.50 13.52
C GLU A 305 -26.29 12.60 14.98
N THR A 306 -25.18 11.95 15.31
CA THR A 306 -24.59 11.95 16.66
C THR A 306 -24.14 13.35 17.09
N PHE A 307 -23.50 14.11 16.20
CA PHE A 307 -23.04 15.46 16.46
C PHE A 307 -24.21 16.41 16.73
N ALA A 308 -25.29 16.32 15.94
CA ALA A 308 -26.49 17.13 16.14
C ALA A 308 -27.14 16.92 17.52
N GLU A 309 -26.99 15.73 18.12
CA GLU A 309 -27.48 15.45 19.48
C GLU A 309 -26.60 16.07 20.58
N MET A 310 -25.29 16.19 20.36
CA MET A 310 -24.33 16.66 21.38
C MET A 310 -23.87 18.12 21.21
N GLU A 311 -24.07 18.73 20.05
CA GLU A 311 -23.52 20.05 19.70
C GLU A 311 -23.91 21.13 20.73
N ALA A 312 -25.12 21.05 21.27
CA ALA A 312 -25.62 22.01 22.26
C ALA A 312 -24.88 21.94 23.59
N GLU A 313 -24.46 20.74 24.02
CA GLU A 313 -23.65 20.53 25.21
C GLU A 313 -22.23 21.06 24.99
N LEU A 314 -21.63 20.80 23.82
CA LEU A 314 -20.32 21.31 23.44
C LEU A 314 -20.29 22.84 23.45
N ARG A 315 -21.28 23.50 22.84
CA ARG A 315 -21.41 24.97 22.88
C ARG A 315 -21.50 25.49 24.31
N GLN A 316 -22.29 24.84 25.16
CA GLN A 316 -22.41 25.23 26.56
C GLN A 316 -21.06 25.08 27.30
N MET A 317 -20.32 24.00 27.05
CA MET A 317 -19.00 23.80 27.64
C MET A 317 -18.00 24.87 27.18
N MET A 318 -18.02 25.23 25.90
CA MET A 318 -17.19 26.32 25.34
C MET A 318 -17.53 27.68 25.97
N ASP A 319 -18.81 27.99 26.18
CA ASP A 319 -19.26 29.24 26.82
C ASP A 319 -18.89 29.33 28.30
N ASP A 320 -18.91 28.19 28.99
CA ASP A 320 -18.59 28.08 30.41
C ASP A 320 -17.07 28.13 30.67
N ASP A 321 -16.23 27.76 29.69
CA ASP A 321 -14.75 27.76 29.76
C ASP A 321 -14.12 29.16 29.64
N LYS A 322 -14.53 30.08 30.52
CA LYS A 322 -14.11 31.49 30.48
C LYS A 322 -12.65 31.73 30.86
N ASP A 323 -12.00 30.75 31.46
CA ASP A 323 -10.59 30.80 31.85
C ASP A 323 -9.69 29.90 30.99
N HIS A 324 -10.24 29.28 29.93
CA HIS A 324 -9.54 28.40 28.99
C HIS A 324 -8.84 27.21 29.68
N THR A 325 -9.48 26.66 30.70
CA THR A 325 -8.94 25.52 31.47
C THR A 325 -9.53 24.18 31.04
N ARG A 326 -10.62 24.19 30.27
CA ARG A 326 -11.31 22.98 29.78
C ARG A 326 -11.02 22.64 28.32
N GLY A 327 -10.11 23.36 27.66
CA GLY A 327 -9.74 23.11 26.27
C GLY A 327 -9.38 21.65 25.98
N ALA A 328 -8.57 21.00 26.82
CA ALA A 328 -8.20 19.59 26.64
C ALA A 328 -9.41 18.62 26.75
N GLU A 329 -10.37 18.93 27.63
CA GLU A 329 -11.60 18.13 27.78
C GLU A 329 -12.46 18.23 26.52
N LEU A 330 -12.60 19.45 25.96
CA LEU A 330 -13.33 19.71 24.72
C LEU A 330 -12.68 19.00 23.51
N VAL A 331 -11.36 19.08 23.39
CA VAL A 331 -10.61 18.42 22.30
C VAL A 331 -10.80 16.91 22.38
N VAL A 332 -10.59 16.27 23.54
CA VAL A 332 -10.78 14.82 23.69
C VAL A 332 -12.20 14.38 23.37
N GLN A 333 -13.21 15.16 23.77
CA GLN A 333 -14.60 14.84 23.46
C GLN A 333 -14.90 14.94 21.96
N MET A 334 -14.42 16.00 21.29
CA MET A 334 -14.61 16.18 19.85
C MET A 334 -13.82 15.15 19.04
N GLU A 335 -12.56 14.88 19.39
CA GLU A 335 -11.72 13.88 18.76
C GLU A 335 -12.37 12.49 18.85
N GLY A 336 -12.83 12.11 20.06
CA GLY A 336 -13.55 10.85 20.25
C GLY A 336 -14.84 10.74 19.43
N ALA A 337 -15.51 11.87 19.14
CA ALA A 337 -16.65 11.89 18.25
C ALA A 337 -16.20 11.74 16.78
N LEU A 338 -15.26 12.57 16.31
CA LEU A 338 -14.76 12.55 14.93
C LEU A 338 -14.16 11.21 14.53
N ASN A 339 -13.58 10.46 15.49
CA ASN A 339 -13.03 9.12 15.26
C ASN A 339 -14.07 8.05 14.88
N GLN A 340 -15.37 8.37 14.90
CA GLN A 340 -16.42 7.54 14.29
C GLN A 340 -16.41 7.65 12.75
N ALA A 341 -16.06 8.82 12.21
CA ALA A 341 -15.98 9.06 10.77
C ALA A 341 -14.57 8.84 10.21
N PHE A 342 -13.55 9.27 10.95
CA PHE A 342 -12.16 9.25 10.52
C PHE A 342 -11.32 8.31 11.39
N ASP A 343 -10.30 7.68 10.82
CA ASP A 343 -9.31 6.89 11.55
C ASP A 343 -8.40 7.81 12.36
N GLU A 344 -7.92 8.86 11.68
CA GLU A 344 -7.14 9.98 12.22
C GLU A 344 -7.63 11.29 11.56
N ILE A 345 -7.73 12.35 12.38
CA ILE A 345 -8.17 13.67 11.94
C ILE A 345 -7.64 14.77 12.86
N SER A 346 -7.10 15.81 12.23
CA SER A 346 -6.70 17.03 12.90
C SER A 346 -7.81 18.08 12.76
N PHE A 347 -8.07 18.82 13.83
CA PHE A 347 -9.11 19.86 13.84
C PHE A 347 -8.81 20.98 14.84
N GLU A 348 -9.46 22.13 14.63
CA GLU A 348 -9.48 23.25 15.57
C GLU A 348 -10.92 23.62 15.92
N MET A 349 -11.12 24.10 17.14
CA MET A 349 -12.42 24.59 17.60
C MET A 349 -12.32 26.03 18.06
N GLY A 350 -13.34 26.83 17.74
CA GLY A 350 -13.33 28.26 18.04
C GLY A 350 -14.71 28.88 18.16
N PHE A 351 -14.72 30.18 18.46
CA PHE A 351 -15.92 31.01 18.40
C PHE A 351 -15.53 32.38 17.84
N ASN A 352 -16.05 32.73 16.67
CA ASN A 352 -15.67 33.96 15.96
C ASN A 352 -16.43 35.21 16.43
N GLY A 353 -17.29 35.09 17.44
CA GLY A 353 -18.14 36.16 17.95
C GLY A 353 -19.61 36.07 17.50
N GLU A 354 -19.90 35.26 16.48
CA GLU A 354 -21.25 35.03 15.96
C GLU A 354 -21.64 33.55 16.03
N LYS A 355 -20.78 32.66 15.53
CA LYS A 355 -20.96 31.21 15.52
C LYS A 355 -19.75 30.48 16.08
N TYR A 356 -19.98 29.25 16.52
CA TYR A 356 -18.91 28.32 16.89
C TYR A 356 -18.27 27.79 15.61
N GLU A 357 -17.01 27.42 15.67
CA GLU A 357 -16.25 26.99 14.51
C GLU A 357 -15.66 25.61 14.79
N LEU A 358 -15.83 24.70 13.83
CA LEU A 358 -15.08 23.46 13.71
C LEU A 358 -14.29 23.57 12.40
N ILE A 359 -12.97 23.62 12.50
CA ILE A 359 -12.06 23.73 11.36
C ILE A 359 -11.37 22.38 11.20
N LEU A 360 -11.68 21.67 10.12
CA LEU A 360 -11.04 20.40 9.76
C LEU A 360 -9.82 20.71 8.91
N THR A 361 -8.65 20.18 9.25
CA THR A 361 -7.39 20.47 8.54
C THR A 361 -6.96 19.26 7.71
N PRO A 362 -6.79 19.40 6.37
CA PRO A 362 -6.20 18.36 5.54
C PRO A 362 -4.69 18.15 5.80
N GLU A 363 -4.03 19.05 6.54
CA GLU A 363 -2.58 18.98 6.84
C GLU A 363 -1.71 18.93 5.58
N GLY A 364 -2.15 19.64 4.52
CA GLY A 364 -1.48 19.64 3.23
C GLY A 364 -1.83 18.47 2.31
N ASP A 365 -2.63 17.50 2.76
CA ASP A 365 -3.03 16.34 1.98
C ASP A 365 -4.24 16.64 1.09
N LYS A 366 -4.04 16.55 -0.24
CA LYS A 366 -5.11 16.80 -1.22
C LYS A 366 -6.13 15.67 -1.30
N VAL A 367 -5.75 14.42 -1.04
CA VAL A 367 -6.66 13.27 -1.01
C VAL A 367 -7.58 13.38 0.20
N LYS A 368 -7.02 13.64 1.39
CA LYS A 368 -7.79 13.93 2.63
C LYS A 368 -8.74 15.10 2.45
N LEU A 369 -8.32 16.14 1.70
CA LEU A 369 -9.16 17.30 1.41
C LEU A 369 -10.50 16.92 0.74
N PHE A 370 -10.53 15.90 -0.14
CA PHE A 370 -11.78 15.42 -0.73
C PHE A 370 -12.73 14.84 0.34
N GLU A 371 -12.21 14.05 1.28
CA GLU A 371 -12.99 13.50 2.40
C GLU A 371 -13.57 14.61 3.27
N LEU A 372 -12.75 15.61 3.60
CA LEU A 372 -13.18 16.73 4.45
C LEU A 372 -14.25 17.60 3.79
N VAL A 373 -14.12 17.87 2.48
CA VAL A 373 -15.13 18.60 1.70
C VAL A 373 -16.43 17.80 1.63
N TYR A 374 -16.35 16.50 1.34
CA TYR A 374 -17.52 15.63 1.36
C TYR A 374 -18.21 15.65 2.73
N PHE A 375 -17.45 15.46 3.79
CA PHE A 375 -17.95 15.46 5.16
C PHE A 375 -18.60 16.79 5.54
N GLN A 376 -17.96 17.93 5.24
CA GLN A 376 -18.48 19.27 5.48
C GLN A 376 -19.81 19.52 4.74
N LYS A 377 -19.90 19.11 3.47
CA LYS A 377 -21.09 19.28 2.61
C LYS A 377 -22.34 18.60 3.19
N HIS A 378 -22.15 17.55 3.97
CA HIS A 378 -23.22 16.77 4.60
C HIS A 378 -23.66 17.30 5.97
N ALA A 379 -23.10 18.42 6.44
CA ALA A 379 -23.52 19.06 7.68
C ALA A 379 -25.03 19.40 7.71
N PRO A 380 -25.79 18.95 8.72
CA PRO A 380 -27.22 19.25 8.83
C PRO A 380 -27.48 20.75 8.96
N LYS A 381 -28.59 21.22 8.39
CA LYS A 381 -28.97 22.64 8.42
C LYS A 381 -29.10 23.16 9.85
N GLU A 382 -29.61 22.33 10.75
CA GLU A 382 -29.79 22.63 12.17
C GLU A 382 -28.44 22.89 12.86
N VAL A 383 -27.40 22.12 12.53
CA VAL A 383 -26.05 22.35 13.04
C VAL A 383 -25.48 23.65 12.49
N LEU A 384 -25.67 23.90 11.19
CA LEU A 384 -25.21 25.11 10.51
C LEU A 384 -25.89 26.40 11.02
N GLU A 385 -27.00 26.32 11.77
CA GLU A 385 -27.57 27.49 12.46
C GLU A 385 -26.63 28.03 13.56
N HIS A 386 -25.80 27.16 14.14
CA HIS A 386 -24.95 27.46 15.30
C HIS A 386 -23.45 27.34 15.02
N TRP A 387 -23.06 26.50 14.07
CA TRP A 387 -21.68 26.19 13.74
C TRP A 387 -21.32 26.64 12.32
N ASN A 388 -20.08 27.10 12.16
CA ASN A 388 -19.37 27.12 10.90
C ASN A 388 -18.49 25.87 10.86
N ILE A 389 -18.76 25.00 9.89
CA ILE A 389 -17.91 23.86 9.58
C ILE A 389 -17.01 24.30 8.44
N LEU A 390 -15.72 24.39 8.69
CA LEU A 390 -14.72 24.92 7.76
C LEU A 390 -13.72 23.82 7.44
N VAL A 391 -13.22 23.81 6.21
CA VAL A 391 -12.15 22.91 5.77
C VAL A 391 -10.96 23.76 5.37
N GLY A 392 -9.81 23.46 5.97
CA GLY A 392 -8.59 24.26 5.89
C GLY A 392 -8.54 25.39 6.91
N ARG A 393 -7.37 25.59 7.54
CA ARG A 393 -7.12 26.73 8.43
C ARG A 393 -7.38 28.05 7.72
N GLN A 394 -8.06 28.96 8.42
CA GLN A 394 -8.39 30.28 7.90
C GLN A 394 -7.29 31.30 8.23
N PRO A 395 -7.00 32.26 7.33
CA PRO A 395 -5.96 33.25 7.55
C PRO A 395 -6.32 34.23 8.68
N LEU A 396 -5.37 34.49 9.57
CA LEU A 396 -5.51 35.37 10.73
C LEU A 396 -4.45 36.48 10.72
N GLN A 397 -4.87 37.74 10.83
CA GLN A 397 -3.95 38.86 10.90
C GLN A 397 -3.30 39.01 12.29
N ASN A 398 -2.00 39.27 12.31
CA ASN A 398 -1.20 39.45 13.54
C ASN A 398 -1.23 38.23 14.47
N ILE A 399 -1.32 37.03 13.89
CA ILE A 399 -1.29 35.75 14.62
C ILE A 399 0.13 35.46 15.13
N GLY A 400 0.19 34.83 16.29
CA GLY A 400 1.42 34.29 16.87
C GLY A 400 1.15 32.88 17.37
N LEU A 401 2.06 31.96 17.04
CA LEU A 401 2.02 30.58 17.52
C LEU A 401 2.70 30.51 18.88
N ARG A 402 1.92 30.13 19.89
CA ARG A 402 2.37 29.95 21.28
C ARG A 402 2.24 28.51 21.70
N THR A 403 3.32 27.95 22.24
CA THR A 403 3.34 26.58 22.74
C THR A 403 3.35 26.55 24.27
N GLU A 404 2.87 25.46 24.87
CA GLU A 404 2.80 25.32 26.33
C GLU A 404 4.18 25.36 27.02
N ASP A 405 5.23 24.92 26.34
CA ASP A 405 6.61 24.98 26.80
C ASP A 405 7.27 26.36 26.60
N GLY A 406 6.50 27.37 26.19
CA GLY A 406 6.86 28.78 26.27
C GLY A 406 7.47 29.39 25.00
N TRP A 407 7.37 28.71 23.85
CA TRP A 407 7.75 29.32 22.56
C TRP A 407 6.67 30.28 22.09
N ASP A 408 7.08 31.43 21.55
CA ASP A 408 6.19 32.48 21.03
C ASP A 408 6.84 33.08 19.77
N ILE A 409 6.32 32.68 18.61
CA ILE A 409 6.74 33.16 17.30
C ILE A 409 5.56 33.77 16.56
N SER A 410 5.84 34.71 15.67
CA SER A 410 4.85 35.32 14.78
C SER A 410 5.42 35.46 13.38
N GLY A 411 4.57 35.82 12.41
CA GLY A 411 5.03 36.09 11.04
C GLY A 411 6.11 37.19 10.94
N GLU A 412 6.26 38.03 11.96
CA GLU A 412 7.31 39.06 12.05
C GLU A 412 8.67 38.50 12.51
N ASP A 413 8.69 37.31 13.09
CA ASP A 413 9.92 36.66 13.59
C ASP A 413 10.57 35.72 12.57
N VAL A 414 9.90 35.49 11.43
CA VAL A 414 10.29 34.51 10.42
C VAL A 414 10.63 35.23 9.12
N GLN A 415 11.87 35.06 8.67
CA GLN A 415 12.33 35.50 7.36
C GLN A 415 12.06 34.40 6.35
N ILE A 416 11.56 34.79 5.18
CA ILE A 416 11.25 33.86 4.10
C ILE A 416 11.87 34.29 2.77
N TRP A 417 12.11 33.30 1.91
CA TRP A 417 12.49 33.45 0.51
C TRP A 417 11.52 32.64 -0.34
N LEU A 418 10.99 33.27 -1.38
CA LEU A 418 10.02 32.68 -2.30
C LEU A 418 10.69 32.53 -3.67
N GLU A 419 10.78 31.29 -4.16
CA GLU A 419 11.39 30.95 -5.45
C GLU A 419 10.34 30.30 -6.36
N GLU A 420 10.20 30.74 -7.60
CA GLU A 420 9.26 30.15 -8.56
C GLU A 420 9.76 28.77 -9.02
N GLN A 421 8.90 27.74 -8.92
CA GLN A 421 9.17 26.38 -9.40
C GLN A 421 8.39 26.03 -10.66
N GLY A 422 7.34 26.78 -10.98
CA GLY A 422 6.47 26.58 -12.13
C GLY A 422 5.44 27.70 -12.24
N GLU A 423 4.44 27.52 -13.11
CA GLU A 423 3.33 28.44 -13.20
C GLU A 423 2.53 28.43 -11.88
N ASN A 424 2.46 29.59 -11.22
CA ASN A 424 1.76 29.76 -9.95
C ASN A 424 2.19 28.77 -8.84
N SER A 425 3.41 28.25 -8.85
CA SER A 425 3.93 27.35 -7.81
C SER A 425 5.29 27.82 -7.30
N PHE A 426 5.47 27.81 -5.98
CA PHE A 426 6.62 28.41 -5.30
C PHE A 426 7.26 27.48 -4.26
N ALA A 427 8.60 27.50 -4.21
CA ALA A 427 9.38 27.02 -3.09
C ALA A 427 9.42 28.10 -2.00
N LEU A 428 9.12 27.73 -0.76
CA LEU A 428 9.22 28.62 0.39
C LEU A 428 10.32 28.14 1.33
N SER A 429 11.38 28.92 1.47
CA SER A 429 12.40 28.67 2.51
C SER A 429 12.17 29.62 3.69
N ALA A 430 12.16 29.09 4.91
CA ALA A 430 11.90 29.82 6.14
C ALA A 430 13.08 29.75 7.13
N TYR A 431 13.44 30.89 7.71
CA TYR A 431 14.45 31.03 8.75
C TYR A 431 13.86 31.77 9.95
N CYS A 432 13.97 31.17 11.14
CA CYS A 432 13.55 31.80 12.40
C CYS A 432 14.66 31.72 13.44
N GLU A 433 15.30 32.86 13.75
CA GLU A 433 16.40 32.93 14.72
C GLU A 433 15.97 32.42 16.11
N LYS A 434 14.72 32.69 16.51
CA LYS A 434 14.17 32.24 17.78
C LYS A 434 14.18 30.72 17.91
N LEU A 435 13.89 29.98 16.83
CA LEU A 435 13.73 28.52 16.86
C LEU A 435 15.04 27.76 16.67
N LEU A 436 16.17 28.42 16.39
CA LEU A 436 17.47 27.76 16.19
C LEU A 436 17.90 26.80 17.31
N PRO A 437 17.67 27.08 18.61
CA PRO A 437 17.98 26.11 19.65
C PRO A 437 17.17 24.83 19.50
N MET A 438 15.88 24.94 19.15
CA MET A 438 14.99 23.79 18.96
C MET A 438 15.30 23.04 17.66
N LEU A 439 15.66 23.74 16.58
CA LEU A 439 15.94 23.13 15.28
C LEU A 439 17.00 22.02 15.38
N ARG A 440 17.99 22.20 16.25
CA ARG A 440 19.05 21.22 16.50
C ARG A 440 18.64 20.03 17.37
N GLU A 441 17.56 20.17 18.13
CA GLU A 441 17.07 19.15 19.07
C GLU A 441 15.88 18.37 18.49
N ALA A 442 15.01 19.04 17.73
CA ALA A 442 13.75 18.52 17.20
C ALA A 442 13.36 19.25 15.91
N GLU A 443 14.05 18.93 14.82
CA GLU A 443 13.83 19.54 13.49
C GLU A 443 12.38 19.46 13.02
N GLY A 444 11.77 18.26 13.08
CA GLY A 444 10.37 18.07 12.68
C GLY A 444 9.38 18.94 13.45
N ARG A 445 9.67 19.25 14.73
CA ARG A 445 8.83 20.15 15.52
C ARG A 445 8.93 21.59 15.03
N VAL A 446 10.13 22.05 14.68
CA VAL A 446 10.31 23.39 14.11
C VAL A 446 9.66 23.50 12.74
N TRP A 447 9.78 22.46 11.91
CA TRP A 447 9.10 22.38 10.64
C TRP A 447 7.58 22.52 10.82
N TRP A 448 6.98 21.70 11.69
CA TRP A 448 5.55 21.78 12.02
C TRP A 448 5.12 23.17 12.52
N MET A 449 5.91 23.80 13.41
CA MET A 449 5.60 25.14 13.91
C MET A 449 5.59 26.20 12.80
N LEU A 450 6.54 26.12 11.86
CA LEU A 450 6.65 27.10 10.77
C LEU A 450 5.64 26.86 9.65
N THR A 451 5.31 25.61 9.33
CA THR A 451 4.23 25.29 8.38
C THR A 451 2.86 25.66 8.94
N THR A 452 2.57 25.32 10.20
CA THR A 452 1.34 25.74 10.89
C THR A 452 1.21 27.26 10.93
N LEU A 453 2.30 27.98 11.22
CA LEU A 453 2.27 29.45 11.18
C LEU A 453 2.03 29.97 9.76
N THR A 454 2.57 29.30 8.74
CA THR A 454 2.31 29.64 7.33
C THR A 454 0.84 29.47 6.98
N ASP A 455 0.21 28.34 7.37
CA ASP A 455 -1.23 28.12 7.22
C ASP A 455 -2.05 29.21 7.91
N GLN A 456 -1.66 29.60 9.12
CA GLN A 456 -2.37 30.64 9.86
C GLN A 456 -2.21 32.03 9.24
N VAL A 457 -1.10 32.31 8.56
CA VAL A 457 -0.85 33.59 7.89
C VAL A 457 -1.52 33.64 6.51
N LEU A 458 -1.41 32.56 5.74
CA LEU A 458 -1.81 32.49 4.33
C LEU A 458 -3.21 31.91 4.14
N GLY A 459 -3.66 31.04 5.03
CA GLY A 459 -4.73 30.08 4.83
C GLY A 459 -4.17 28.77 4.29
N GLU A 460 -4.70 27.64 4.75
CA GLU A 460 -4.21 26.31 4.37
C GLU A 460 -4.51 25.99 2.89
N ILE A 461 -5.68 26.36 2.39
CA ILE A 461 -6.04 26.11 0.97
C ILE A 461 -5.13 26.90 0.01
N PRO A 462 -4.88 28.22 0.18
CA PRO A 462 -3.88 28.91 -0.63
C PRO A 462 -2.44 28.40 -0.40
N HIS A 463 -2.11 27.92 0.79
CA HIS A 463 -0.81 27.26 1.04
C HIS A 463 -0.68 26.02 0.14
N MET A 464 -1.62 25.07 0.23
CA MET A 464 -1.65 23.85 -0.59
C MET A 464 -1.62 24.15 -2.10
N ARG A 465 -2.26 25.23 -2.53
CA ARG A 465 -2.37 25.60 -3.94
C ARG A 465 -1.07 26.16 -4.52
N TYR A 466 -0.35 26.98 -3.76
CA TYR A 466 0.73 27.80 -4.30
C TYR A 466 2.12 27.45 -3.76
N ILE A 467 2.26 26.81 -2.61
CA ILE A 467 3.57 26.45 -2.06
C ILE A 467 3.83 24.97 -2.33
N GLY A 468 4.68 24.67 -3.30
CA GLY A 468 5.01 23.30 -3.69
C GLY A 468 6.09 22.65 -2.83
N SER A 469 6.93 23.44 -2.15
CA SER A 469 7.95 22.91 -1.22
C SER A 469 8.22 23.87 -0.08
N PHE A 470 8.56 23.31 1.09
CA PHE A 470 8.81 24.06 2.31
C PHE A 470 10.13 23.64 3.00
N ASP A 471 11.10 24.55 3.03
CA ASP A 471 12.42 24.31 3.63
C ASP A 471 12.61 25.12 4.91
N VAL A 472 13.16 24.50 5.95
CA VAL A 472 13.59 25.20 7.17
C VAL A 472 15.11 25.37 7.16
N LEU A 473 15.56 26.61 7.31
CA LEU A 473 16.98 26.96 7.19
C LEU A 473 17.65 27.14 8.55
N GLU A 474 18.89 26.66 8.69
CA GLU A 474 19.76 26.95 9.85
C GLU A 474 20.41 28.33 9.79
N GLU A 475 20.66 28.85 8.58
CA GLU A 475 21.26 30.15 8.33
C GLU A 475 20.45 30.90 7.26
N PRO A 476 20.32 32.23 7.35
CA PRO A 476 19.60 33.00 6.35
C PRO A 476 20.35 32.99 5.01
N LYS A 477 19.61 33.01 3.89
CA LYS A 477 20.20 33.15 2.55
C LYS A 477 20.81 34.55 2.36
N ALA A 478 21.71 34.69 1.38
CA ALA A 478 22.38 35.96 1.10
C ALA A 478 21.49 36.95 0.32
N GLU A 479 20.51 36.41 -0.41
CA GLU A 479 19.47 37.14 -1.12
C GLU A 479 18.55 37.90 -0.14
N PRO A 480 17.93 39.02 -0.58
CA PRO A 480 16.97 39.74 0.25
C PRO A 480 15.81 38.84 0.68
N SER A 481 15.54 38.79 1.98
CA SER A 481 14.35 38.14 2.55
C SER A 481 13.17 39.10 2.64
N MET A 482 11.99 38.52 2.83
CA MET A 482 10.80 39.22 3.32
C MET A 482 10.32 38.55 4.62
N LEU A 483 9.41 39.18 5.36
CA LEU A 483 8.81 38.56 6.55
C LEU A 483 7.66 37.64 6.13
N MET A 484 7.44 36.54 6.87
CA MET A 484 6.34 35.61 6.60
C MET A 484 4.98 36.30 6.64
N SER A 485 4.79 37.30 7.53
CA SER A 485 3.57 38.11 7.58
C SER A 485 3.24 38.85 6.27
N GLN A 486 4.24 39.06 5.42
CA GLN A 486 4.09 39.73 4.13
C GLN A 486 3.79 38.76 2.98
N LEU A 487 3.82 37.44 3.22
CA LEU A 487 3.61 36.41 2.20
C LEU A 487 2.28 36.57 1.44
N PRO A 488 1.12 36.80 2.10
CA PRO A 488 -0.14 36.93 1.37
C PRO A 488 -0.15 38.13 0.42
N ASP A 489 0.42 39.27 0.84
CA ASP A 489 0.48 40.46 0.00
C ASP A 489 1.43 40.23 -1.18
N ALA A 490 2.57 39.55 -0.98
CA ALA A 490 3.50 39.25 -2.05
C ALA A 490 2.94 38.28 -3.10
N LEU A 491 2.09 37.32 -2.70
CA LEU A 491 1.39 36.45 -3.65
C LEU A 491 0.30 37.21 -4.42
N LYS A 492 -0.47 38.08 -3.74
CA LYS A 492 -1.47 38.95 -4.41
C LYS A 492 -0.84 39.93 -5.39
N GLU A 493 0.32 40.50 -5.05
CA GLU A 493 1.07 41.40 -5.94
C GLU A 493 1.54 40.70 -7.23
N ARG A 494 1.64 39.36 -7.22
CA ARG A 494 1.89 38.52 -8.39
C ARG A 494 0.62 38.14 -9.17
N GLY A 495 -0.54 38.65 -8.77
CA GLY A 495 -1.82 38.39 -9.45
C GLY A 495 -2.56 37.13 -8.98
N LEU A 496 -2.11 36.47 -7.90
CA LEU A 496 -2.68 35.22 -7.42
C LEU A 496 -3.93 35.44 -6.55
N GLU A 497 -4.94 34.59 -6.74
CA GLU A 497 -6.16 34.59 -5.93
C GLU A 497 -5.98 33.68 -4.69
N LEU A 498 -6.04 34.27 -3.50
CA LEU A 498 -5.91 33.54 -2.22
C LEU A 498 -7.28 33.14 -1.66
N SER A 499 -8.11 32.51 -2.49
CA SER A 499 -9.40 31.96 -2.04
C SER A 499 -9.18 30.83 -1.03
N THR A 500 -9.94 30.84 0.07
CA THR A 500 -9.94 29.75 1.06
C THR A 500 -11.03 28.72 0.78
N ASP A 501 -11.68 28.79 -0.39
CA ASP A 501 -12.68 27.84 -0.82
C ASP A 501 -12.03 26.51 -1.26
N PRO A 502 -12.22 25.42 -0.51
CA PRO A 502 -11.64 24.13 -0.84
C PRO A 502 -12.28 23.50 -2.08
N GLU A 503 -13.58 23.74 -2.35
CA GLU A 503 -14.27 23.17 -3.52
C GLU A 503 -13.67 23.75 -4.81
N ALA A 504 -13.49 25.07 -4.85
CA ALA A 504 -12.81 25.72 -5.97
C ALA A 504 -11.37 25.23 -6.19
N TYR A 505 -10.70 24.69 -5.15
CA TYR A 505 -9.38 24.07 -5.32
C TYR A 505 -9.47 22.65 -5.87
N LEU A 506 -10.45 21.87 -5.43
CA LEU A 506 -10.69 20.50 -5.89
C LEU A 506 -11.30 20.44 -7.30
N GLU A 507 -11.96 21.50 -7.76
CA GLU A 507 -12.47 21.63 -9.14
C GLU A 507 -11.41 22.05 -10.16
N SER A 508 -10.15 22.24 -9.73
CA SER A 508 -9.04 22.57 -10.62
C SER A 508 -8.43 21.31 -11.24
N TYR A 509 -8.69 21.11 -12.54
CA TYR A 509 -8.15 19.99 -13.32
C TYR A 509 -6.84 20.35 -14.00
N LEU A 510 -5.87 19.45 -13.89
CA LEU A 510 -4.61 19.48 -14.62
C LEU A 510 -4.66 18.48 -15.78
N GLY A 511 -4.40 18.95 -17.00
CA GLY A 511 -4.15 18.09 -18.14
C GLY A 511 -2.72 17.53 -18.10
N TYR A 512 -2.54 16.26 -18.47
CA TYR A 512 -1.25 15.62 -18.54
C TYR A 512 -1.14 14.70 -19.76
N GLU A 513 0.10 14.50 -20.22
CA GLU A 513 0.45 13.62 -21.33
C GLU A 513 1.45 12.58 -20.83
N MET A 514 1.35 11.36 -21.35
CA MET A 514 2.26 10.27 -21.09
C MET A 514 2.68 9.63 -22.41
N LYS A 515 3.91 9.10 -22.45
CA LYS A 515 4.31 8.21 -23.54
C LYS A 515 3.68 6.84 -23.29
N PRO A 516 2.73 6.39 -24.12
CA PRO A 516 2.00 5.16 -23.84
C PRO A 516 2.89 3.92 -24.07
N ASN A 517 2.64 2.88 -23.29
CA ASN A 517 3.19 1.56 -23.48
C ASN A 517 2.35 0.81 -24.53
N GLU A 518 3.03 0.30 -25.57
CA GLU A 518 2.40 -0.44 -26.67
C GLU A 518 2.15 -1.92 -26.36
N ASP A 519 2.56 -2.41 -25.18
CA ASP A 519 2.20 -3.77 -24.73
C ASP A 519 0.78 -3.77 -24.14
N PRO A 520 -0.19 -4.46 -24.76
CA PRO A 520 -1.56 -4.55 -24.24
C PRO A 520 -1.68 -5.33 -22.92
N ASN A 521 -0.60 -6.01 -22.48
CA ASN A 521 -0.54 -6.69 -21.19
C ASN A 521 0.23 -5.88 -20.13
N ALA A 522 0.63 -4.65 -20.45
CA ALA A 522 1.18 -3.75 -19.45
C ALA A 522 0.13 -3.46 -18.37
N ASP A 523 0.60 -3.10 -17.17
CA ASP A 523 -0.27 -2.66 -16.09
C ASP A 523 -1.20 -1.55 -16.58
N TRP A 524 -2.40 -1.48 -16.01
CA TRP A 524 -3.38 -0.46 -16.38
C TRP A 524 -2.79 0.94 -16.32
N ARG A 525 -3.33 1.84 -17.14
CA ARG A 525 -2.88 3.23 -17.32
C ARG A 525 -1.49 3.41 -17.93
N LEU A 526 -0.66 2.37 -18.07
CA LEU A 526 0.60 2.51 -18.79
C LEU A 526 0.39 2.76 -20.29
N ASP A 527 -0.80 2.46 -20.83
CA ASP A 527 -1.19 2.79 -22.19
C ASP A 527 -1.71 4.23 -22.34
N VAL A 528 -1.81 5.02 -21.28
CA VAL A 528 -2.35 6.40 -21.31
C VAL A 528 -1.51 7.29 -22.21
N MET A 529 -2.20 8.04 -23.07
CA MET A 529 -1.60 9.08 -23.92
C MET A 529 -1.86 10.45 -23.33
N VAL A 530 -3.13 10.74 -23.02
CA VAL A 530 -3.57 12.03 -22.48
C VAL A 530 -4.62 11.80 -21.40
N GLY A 531 -4.59 12.61 -20.36
CA GLY A 531 -5.61 12.60 -19.32
C GLY A 531 -5.77 13.96 -18.66
N SER A 532 -6.78 14.03 -17.79
CA SER A 532 -7.05 15.18 -16.94
C SER A 532 -7.35 14.67 -15.54
N THR A 533 -6.78 15.32 -14.52
CA THR A 533 -7.04 14.97 -13.12
C THR A 533 -7.05 16.21 -12.25
N CYS A 534 -7.96 16.27 -11.28
CA CYS A 534 -7.88 17.22 -10.19
C CYS A 534 -7.17 16.63 -8.94
N CYS A 535 -6.78 15.35 -8.97
CA CYS A 535 -6.09 14.65 -7.89
C CYS A 535 -4.80 13.95 -8.38
N VAL A 536 -3.78 14.76 -8.68
CA VAL A 536 -2.44 14.30 -9.08
C VAL A 536 -1.83 13.26 -8.12
N PRO A 537 -1.95 13.39 -6.78
CA PRO A 537 -1.36 12.42 -5.85
C PRO A 537 -1.80 10.97 -6.08
N LEU A 538 -3.07 10.72 -6.44
CA LEU A 538 -3.55 9.37 -6.73
C LEU A 538 -2.92 8.78 -8.00
N ILE A 539 -2.70 9.61 -9.03
CA ILE A 539 -2.06 9.18 -10.27
C ILE A 539 -0.60 8.85 -10.01
N ASN A 540 0.13 9.74 -9.33
CA ASN A 540 1.53 9.52 -9.00
C ASN A 540 1.72 8.30 -8.09
N GLY A 541 0.90 8.17 -7.04
CA GLY A 541 0.94 7.03 -6.13
C GLY A 541 0.75 5.71 -6.88
N TYR A 542 -0.22 5.64 -7.79
CA TYR A 542 -0.41 4.47 -8.64
C TYR A 542 0.80 4.17 -9.54
N LEU A 543 1.35 5.17 -10.23
CA LEU A 543 2.48 4.97 -11.14
C LEU A 543 3.76 4.54 -10.39
N ASP A 544 3.98 5.08 -9.19
CA ASP A 544 5.13 4.81 -8.33
C ASP A 544 4.93 3.57 -7.43
N ALA A 545 3.76 2.94 -7.46
CA ALA A 545 3.34 1.86 -6.56
C ALA A 545 3.44 2.27 -5.07
N ASP A 546 3.14 3.54 -4.80
CA ASP A 546 2.96 4.11 -3.47
C ASP A 546 1.48 4.07 -3.08
N ASN A 547 1.22 3.48 -1.92
CA ASN A 547 -0.09 3.11 -1.45
C ASN A 547 -0.56 3.92 -0.24
N ASP A 548 0.22 4.90 0.22
CA ASP A 548 -0.06 5.62 1.47
C ASP A 548 -1.44 6.30 1.45
N PHE A 549 -1.77 7.02 0.37
CA PHE A 549 -3.10 7.64 0.21
C PHE A 549 -4.24 6.61 0.16
N MET A 550 -3.98 5.43 -0.42
CA MET A 550 -4.98 4.36 -0.49
C MET A 550 -5.21 3.71 0.87
N ASP A 551 -4.16 3.55 1.66
CA ASP A 551 -4.23 3.06 3.03
C ASP A 551 -5.02 4.04 3.93
N GLU A 552 -4.81 5.34 3.77
CA GLU A 552 -5.52 6.38 4.53
C GLU A 552 -7.01 6.46 4.18
N LEU A 553 -7.36 6.53 2.88
CA LEU A 553 -8.76 6.50 2.44
C LEU A 553 -9.50 5.25 2.97
N GLN A 554 -8.87 4.09 2.89
CA GLN A 554 -9.48 2.83 3.31
C GLN A 554 -9.69 2.76 4.82
N ALA A 555 -8.79 3.35 5.61
CA ALA A 555 -8.97 3.47 7.06
C ALA A 555 -10.26 4.23 7.43
N ASP A 556 -10.62 5.24 6.62
CA ASP A 556 -11.84 6.03 6.76
C ASP A 556 -13.08 5.36 6.12
N GLY A 557 -12.90 4.25 5.40
CA GLY A 557 -13.96 3.54 4.71
C GLY A 557 -14.30 4.09 3.32
N ALA A 558 -13.38 4.86 2.73
CA ALA A 558 -13.43 5.32 1.35
C ALA A 558 -12.45 4.52 0.47
N ALA A 559 -12.64 4.54 -0.83
CA ALA A 559 -11.70 3.91 -1.77
C ALA A 559 -11.60 4.70 -3.07
N ALA A 560 -10.39 4.93 -3.55
CA ALA A 560 -10.19 5.49 -4.88
C ALA A 560 -9.93 4.38 -5.91
N GLY A 561 -10.40 4.59 -7.13
CA GLY A 561 -10.12 3.71 -8.25
C GLY A 561 -10.55 4.31 -9.57
N PHE A 562 -10.50 3.51 -10.61
CA PHE A 562 -10.92 3.90 -11.94
C PHE A 562 -11.68 2.78 -12.65
N PHE A 563 -12.58 3.18 -13.54
CA PHE A 563 -13.14 2.28 -14.53
C PHE A 563 -12.22 2.21 -15.74
N CYS A 564 -12.00 1.03 -16.30
CA CYS A 564 -11.34 0.84 -17.57
C CYS A 564 -12.25 0.08 -18.55
N TYR A 565 -12.24 0.52 -19.81
CA TYR A 565 -13.04 -0.04 -20.89
C TYR A 565 -12.30 0.10 -22.23
N PRO A 566 -12.52 -0.80 -23.19
CA PRO A 566 -11.82 -0.80 -24.47
C PRO A 566 -12.29 0.36 -25.35
N LEU A 567 -11.35 0.93 -26.10
CA LEU A 567 -11.60 2.02 -27.04
C LEU A 567 -11.86 1.54 -28.47
N ASP A 568 -11.52 0.30 -28.81
CA ASP A 568 -11.60 -0.22 -30.18
C ASP A 568 -13.02 -0.05 -30.76
N THR A 569 -14.05 -0.48 -30.02
CA THR A 569 -15.46 -0.33 -30.41
C THR A 569 -15.94 1.12 -30.50
N LEU A 570 -15.21 2.06 -29.90
CA LEU A 570 -15.51 3.49 -29.93
C LEU A 570 -14.75 4.22 -31.06
N ARG A 571 -13.68 3.64 -31.61
CA ARG A 571 -12.85 4.22 -32.67
C ARG A 571 -13.29 3.84 -34.09
N GLU A 572 -14.08 2.78 -34.26
CA GLU A 572 -14.40 2.19 -35.57
C GLU A 572 -15.33 3.03 -36.47
N GLU A 573 -16.12 3.97 -35.94
CA GLU A 573 -16.97 4.87 -36.74
C GLU A 573 -17.01 6.28 -36.14
N GLU A 574 -16.52 7.29 -36.88
CA GLU A 574 -16.70 8.74 -36.64
C GLU A 574 -16.02 9.33 -35.38
N GLY A 575 -14.69 9.51 -35.43
CA GLY A 575 -13.96 10.55 -34.68
C GLY A 575 -13.80 10.35 -33.16
N SER A 576 -12.93 11.16 -32.55
CA SER A 576 -12.67 11.16 -31.10
C SER A 576 -13.88 11.58 -30.25
N GLU A 577 -14.94 12.13 -30.86
CA GLU A 577 -16.15 12.60 -30.18
C GLU A 577 -16.89 11.48 -29.42
N LYS A 578 -17.02 10.28 -29.99
CA LYS A 578 -17.71 9.15 -29.32
C LYS A 578 -17.03 8.71 -28.02
N ILE A 579 -15.72 8.88 -27.91
CA ILE A 579 -14.96 8.55 -26.68
C ILE A 579 -15.37 9.51 -25.56
N PHE A 580 -15.42 10.81 -25.85
CA PHE A 580 -15.84 11.82 -24.88
C PHE A 580 -17.34 11.68 -24.55
N ASP A 581 -18.20 11.52 -25.55
CA ASP A 581 -19.64 11.29 -25.33
C ASP A 581 -19.92 10.05 -24.46
N PHE A 582 -19.14 8.98 -24.63
CA PHE A 582 -19.28 7.77 -23.82
C PHE A 582 -18.85 8.03 -22.36
N ARG A 583 -17.72 8.73 -22.18
CA ARG A 583 -17.22 9.13 -20.86
C ARG A 583 -18.23 10.03 -20.15
N ASP A 584 -18.72 11.06 -20.82
CA ASP A 584 -19.71 12.01 -20.27
C ASP A 584 -20.97 11.26 -19.80
N LYS A 585 -21.48 10.32 -20.60
CA LYS A 585 -22.63 9.49 -20.22
C LYS A 585 -22.34 8.61 -18.99
N LEU A 586 -21.14 8.06 -18.88
CA LEU A 586 -20.72 7.28 -17.71
C LEU A 586 -20.62 8.17 -16.47
N GLU A 587 -20.02 9.35 -16.58
CA GLU A 587 -19.90 10.33 -15.50
C GLU A 587 -21.28 10.86 -15.05
N GLU A 588 -22.21 11.08 -15.98
CA GLU A 588 -23.59 11.48 -15.71
C GLU A 588 -24.36 10.49 -14.81
N VAL A 589 -24.04 9.19 -14.85
CA VAL A 589 -24.64 8.17 -13.96
C VAL A 589 -24.43 8.50 -12.48
N PHE A 590 -23.32 9.17 -12.18
CA PHE A 590 -22.90 9.48 -10.83
C PHE A 590 -23.20 10.92 -10.42
N THR A 591 -23.30 11.86 -11.38
CA THR A 591 -23.52 13.28 -11.10
C THR A 591 -24.98 13.71 -11.27
N THR A 592 -25.77 13.00 -12.08
CA THR A 592 -27.17 13.38 -12.39
C THR A 592 -28.17 12.44 -11.72
N GLY A 593 -28.78 12.88 -10.62
CA GLY A 593 -29.87 12.16 -9.97
C GLY A 593 -30.24 12.66 -8.57
N ASP A 594 -31.44 12.31 -8.11
CA ASP A 594 -31.93 12.61 -6.75
C ASP A 594 -31.39 11.62 -5.68
N GLY A 595 -30.33 10.86 -6.01
CA GLY A 595 -29.74 9.85 -5.14
C GLY A 595 -28.65 10.41 -4.21
N PRO A 596 -28.19 9.64 -3.21
CA PRO A 596 -27.07 10.05 -2.38
C PRO A 596 -25.80 10.20 -3.22
N GLU A 597 -24.94 11.15 -2.82
CA GLU A 597 -23.61 11.32 -3.39
C GLU A 597 -22.71 10.17 -2.92
N ILE A 598 -22.37 9.28 -3.85
CA ILE A 598 -21.63 8.02 -3.57
C ILE A 598 -20.17 8.04 -4.00
N LEU A 599 -19.78 9.01 -4.84
CA LEU A 599 -18.42 9.23 -5.28
C LEU A 599 -18.18 10.70 -5.62
N THR A 600 -16.91 11.06 -5.72
CA THR A 600 -16.43 12.28 -6.37
C THR A 600 -15.55 11.88 -7.57
N LEU A 601 -15.87 12.41 -8.75
CA LEU A 601 -15.03 12.21 -9.95
C LEU A 601 -13.74 13.03 -9.78
N THR A 602 -12.61 12.41 -10.11
CA THR A 602 -11.28 13.04 -9.96
C THR A 602 -10.54 13.19 -11.28
N GLY A 603 -11.05 12.61 -12.37
CA GLY A 603 -10.36 12.65 -13.66
C GLY A 603 -10.80 11.57 -14.64
N GLY A 604 -10.05 11.51 -15.72
CA GLY A 604 -10.17 10.47 -16.73
C GLY A 604 -8.99 10.54 -17.68
N ALA A 605 -8.78 9.46 -18.44
CA ALA A 605 -7.66 9.36 -19.36
C ALA A 605 -8.03 8.54 -20.60
N THR A 606 -7.35 8.81 -21.69
CA THR A 606 -7.49 8.09 -22.96
C THR A 606 -6.13 7.47 -23.28
N GLY A 607 -6.10 6.14 -23.34
CA GLY A 607 -4.93 5.36 -23.70
C GLY A 607 -4.94 4.83 -25.12
N LEU A 608 -3.94 4.02 -25.46
CA LEU A 608 -3.87 3.31 -26.72
C LEU A 608 -4.98 2.27 -26.83
N PHE A 609 -5.30 1.58 -25.75
CA PHE A 609 -6.27 0.48 -25.75
C PHE A 609 -7.52 0.84 -24.95
N CYS A 610 -7.35 1.57 -23.84
CA CYS A 610 -8.41 1.76 -22.85
C CYS A 610 -8.79 3.23 -22.60
N GLY A 611 -10.06 3.45 -22.30
CA GLY A 611 -10.56 4.67 -21.70
C GLY A 611 -10.68 4.51 -20.18
N TYR A 612 -10.44 5.60 -19.45
CA TYR A 612 -10.40 5.62 -18.00
C TYR A 612 -11.30 6.72 -17.42
N VAL A 613 -11.98 6.41 -16.33
CA VAL A 613 -12.73 7.37 -15.48
C VAL A 613 -12.32 7.15 -14.03
N ASP A 614 -11.78 8.20 -13.42
CA ASP A 614 -11.11 8.19 -12.12
C ASP A 614 -12.05 8.78 -11.05
N PHE A 615 -12.10 8.16 -9.86
CA PHE A 615 -12.98 8.60 -8.79
C PHE A 615 -12.47 8.24 -7.39
N ILE A 616 -13.00 8.93 -6.39
CA ILE A 616 -12.98 8.53 -4.98
C ILE A 616 -14.40 8.13 -4.59
N ALA A 617 -14.60 6.90 -4.13
CA ALA A 617 -15.88 6.35 -3.72
C ALA A 617 -16.08 6.48 -2.21
N TRP A 618 -17.20 7.10 -1.83
CA TRP A 618 -17.72 7.19 -0.47
C TRP A 618 -18.57 5.97 -0.09
N ASP A 619 -19.11 5.28 -1.10
CA ASP A 619 -19.75 3.97 -1.01
C ASP A 619 -19.39 3.14 -2.26
N ILE A 620 -18.27 2.41 -2.19
CA ILE A 620 -17.76 1.63 -3.32
C ILE A 620 -18.76 0.56 -3.80
N ARG A 621 -19.56 -0.03 -2.91
CA ARG A 621 -20.55 -1.05 -3.30
C ARG A 621 -21.64 -0.44 -4.17
N ALA A 622 -22.16 0.73 -3.80
CA ALA A 622 -23.15 1.44 -4.61
C ALA A 622 -22.56 1.91 -5.95
N VAL A 623 -21.30 2.35 -5.96
CA VAL A 623 -20.60 2.77 -7.19
C VAL A 623 -20.47 1.62 -8.18
N LEU A 624 -19.95 0.47 -7.74
CA LEU A 624 -19.77 -0.70 -8.60
C LEU A 624 -21.11 -1.25 -9.12
N GLN A 625 -22.17 -1.21 -8.30
CA GLN A 625 -23.51 -1.63 -8.73
C GLN A 625 -24.06 -0.74 -9.84
N LYS A 626 -23.96 0.59 -9.69
CA LYS A 626 -24.38 1.54 -10.73
C LYS A 626 -23.55 1.42 -12.01
N ALA A 627 -22.23 1.29 -11.87
CA ALA A 627 -21.33 1.12 -13.00
C ALA A 627 -21.65 -0.15 -13.79
N LYS A 628 -21.88 -1.27 -13.08
CA LYS A 628 -22.30 -2.53 -13.68
C LYS A 628 -23.60 -2.40 -14.47
N GLU A 629 -24.63 -1.78 -13.89
CA GLU A 629 -25.90 -1.53 -14.58
C GLU A 629 -25.73 -0.67 -15.84
N PHE A 630 -24.86 0.34 -15.79
CA PHE A 630 -24.51 1.15 -16.95
C PHE A 630 -23.83 0.31 -18.03
N PHE A 631 -22.74 -0.39 -17.70
CA PHE A 631 -21.97 -1.16 -18.69
C PHE A 631 -22.77 -2.31 -19.31
N GLU A 632 -23.60 -3.01 -18.54
CA GLU A 632 -24.54 -4.04 -19.05
C GLU A 632 -25.48 -3.49 -20.14
N GLY A 633 -25.82 -2.19 -20.08
CA GLY A 633 -26.68 -1.51 -21.05
C GLY A 633 -25.98 -0.93 -22.28
N THR A 634 -24.65 -1.05 -22.39
CA THR A 634 -23.86 -0.50 -23.51
C THR A 634 -23.41 -1.58 -24.50
N ASP A 635 -22.91 -1.17 -25.66
CA ASP A 635 -22.33 -2.09 -26.67
C ASP A 635 -20.83 -2.39 -26.42
N ILE A 636 -20.24 -1.80 -25.37
CA ILE A 636 -18.85 -2.08 -24.98
C ILE A 636 -18.69 -3.56 -24.61
N PRO A 637 -17.68 -4.27 -25.12
CA PRO A 637 -17.58 -5.72 -24.94
C PRO A 637 -17.20 -6.14 -23.51
N TRP A 638 -16.38 -5.34 -22.82
CA TRP A 638 -15.98 -5.59 -21.43
C TRP A 638 -15.74 -4.27 -20.69
N ALA A 639 -15.88 -4.28 -19.38
CA ALA A 639 -15.52 -3.14 -18.54
C ALA A 639 -15.13 -3.63 -17.16
N SER A 640 -14.18 -2.94 -16.54
CA SER A 640 -13.64 -3.35 -15.26
C SER A 640 -13.41 -2.17 -14.32
N PHE A 641 -13.40 -2.47 -13.03
CA PHE A 641 -12.94 -1.58 -11.97
C PHE A 641 -11.56 -2.01 -11.50
N HIS A 642 -10.70 -1.03 -11.27
CA HIS A 642 -9.40 -1.21 -10.65
C HIS A 642 -9.21 -0.20 -9.53
N THR A 643 -8.69 -0.63 -8.39
CA THR A 643 -8.31 0.27 -7.30
C THR A 643 -7.06 1.08 -7.68
N PHE A 644 -6.82 2.24 -7.08
CA PHE A 644 -5.57 3.00 -7.29
C PHE A 644 -4.35 2.37 -6.58
N ARG A 645 -4.27 1.03 -6.55
CA ARG A 645 -3.10 0.24 -6.13
C ARG A 645 -2.62 -0.58 -7.32
N ARG A 646 -1.39 -0.36 -7.77
CA ARG A 646 -0.90 -0.90 -9.05
C ARG A 646 -0.81 -2.42 -9.08
N GLU A 647 -0.50 -3.02 -7.96
CA GLU A 647 -0.32 -4.46 -7.77
C GLU A 647 -1.62 -5.22 -7.47
N ALA A 648 -2.75 -4.53 -7.37
CA ALA A 648 -4.04 -5.16 -7.08
C ALA A 648 -4.61 -5.89 -8.31
N GLY A 649 -5.52 -6.82 -8.05
CA GLY A 649 -6.33 -7.44 -9.09
C GLY A 649 -7.43 -6.51 -9.62
N THR A 650 -8.10 -6.97 -10.67
CA THR A 650 -9.17 -6.24 -11.37
C THR A 650 -10.53 -6.87 -11.08
N VAL A 651 -11.59 -6.05 -10.99
CA VAL A 651 -12.97 -6.51 -10.82
C VAL A 651 -13.76 -6.30 -12.12
N ASN A 652 -14.23 -7.37 -12.74
CA ASN A 652 -15.04 -7.27 -13.95
C ASN A 652 -16.44 -6.73 -13.63
N LEU A 653 -16.81 -5.62 -14.28
CA LEU A 653 -18.15 -5.03 -14.24
C LEU A 653 -19.03 -5.57 -15.37
N LYS A 654 -18.40 -5.83 -16.51
CA LYS A 654 -18.99 -6.51 -17.65
C LYS A 654 -17.96 -7.48 -18.22
N THR A 655 -18.31 -8.76 -18.18
CA THR A 655 -17.51 -9.81 -18.80
C THR A 655 -17.79 -9.82 -20.30
N PRO A 656 -16.78 -10.10 -21.15
CA PRO A 656 -17.03 -10.46 -22.55
C PRO A 656 -18.15 -11.50 -22.64
N PRO A 657 -19.02 -11.45 -23.67
CA PRO A 657 -20.01 -12.51 -23.87
C PRO A 657 -19.30 -13.87 -23.93
N GLU A 658 -19.66 -14.75 -22.98
CA GLU A 658 -19.05 -16.04 -22.60
C GLU A 658 -18.09 -16.70 -23.62
N GLU A 659 -16.81 -16.82 -23.22
CA GLU A 659 -16.29 -18.16 -22.93
C GLU A 659 -16.80 -18.56 -21.53
N GLU A 660 -17.22 -19.81 -21.35
CA GLU A 660 -17.68 -20.34 -20.05
C GLU A 660 -16.59 -20.14 -18.95
N PRO A 661 -16.98 -19.93 -17.68
CA PRO A 661 -16.12 -19.34 -16.66
C PRO A 661 -14.89 -20.18 -16.29
N ASP A 662 -13.81 -19.45 -15.98
CA ASP A 662 -12.59 -19.90 -15.31
C ASP A 662 -12.90 -20.78 -14.07
N ASP A 663 -12.79 -22.09 -14.23
CA ASP A 663 -12.25 -22.95 -13.18
C ASP A 663 -10.72 -22.89 -13.33
N GLU A 664 -9.99 -22.58 -12.26
CA GLU A 664 -8.52 -22.42 -12.16
C GLU A 664 -7.67 -23.63 -12.64
N ASP A 665 -8.28 -24.62 -13.27
CA ASP A 665 -7.66 -25.83 -13.80
C ASP A 665 -7.86 -26.03 -15.33
N GLN A 666 -8.43 -25.08 -16.07
CA GLN A 666 -8.57 -25.21 -17.53
C GLN A 666 -7.40 -24.58 -18.30
N VAL A 667 -6.81 -25.41 -19.17
CA VAL A 667 -5.66 -25.09 -20.02
C VAL A 667 -6.14 -24.16 -21.15
N PRO A 668 -5.41 -23.09 -21.55
CA PRO A 668 -5.85 -22.17 -22.61
C PRO A 668 -6.36 -22.90 -23.86
N GLU A 669 -7.35 -22.36 -24.57
CA GLU A 669 -7.99 -22.99 -25.75
C GLU A 669 -6.99 -23.64 -26.73
N LEU A 670 -5.89 -22.96 -27.03
CA LEU A 670 -4.83 -23.48 -27.93
C LEU A 670 -4.01 -24.63 -27.31
N ASP A 671 -3.93 -24.68 -26.00
CA ASP A 671 -3.17 -25.63 -25.20
C ASP A 671 -4.05 -26.77 -24.64
N GLU A 672 -5.37 -26.74 -24.86
CA GLU A 672 -6.29 -27.82 -24.51
C GLU A 672 -5.89 -29.17 -25.13
N THR A 673 -6.00 -30.24 -24.34
CA THR A 673 -5.77 -31.59 -24.85
C THR A 673 -6.95 -32.05 -25.69
N LEU A 674 -6.70 -32.50 -26.93
CA LEU A 674 -7.69 -33.16 -27.79
C LEU A 674 -8.27 -34.41 -27.10
N THR A 675 -9.38 -34.26 -26.38
CA THR A 675 -10.09 -35.36 -25.72
C THR A 675 -11.37 -35.71 -26.49
N GLY A 676 -11.65 -37.01 -26.66
CA GLY A 676 -12.90 -37.47 -27.28
C GLY A 676 -13.02 -37.35 -28.80
N MET A 677 -11.95 -36.96 -29.51
CA MET A 677 -11.90 -36.89 -30.98
C MET A 677 -10.97 -37.96 -31.60
N ASP A 678 -11.32 -38.44 -32.80
CA ASP A 678 -10.50 -39.36 -33.61
C ASP A 678 -9.34 -38.58 -34.27
N TYR A 679 -8.28 -38.28 -33.53
CA TYR A 679 -7.03 -37.74 -34.08
C TYR A 679 -5.90 -38.76 -34.03
N ILE A 680 -4.94 -38.63 -34.95
CA ILE A 680 -3.75 -39.47 -35.05
C ILE A 680 -2.69 -38.84 -34.14
N PRO A 681 -2.21 -39.48 -33.06
CA PRO A 681 -1.11 -38.95 -32.26
C PRO A 681 0.21 -39.05 -33.03
N TYR A 682 1.06 -38.03 -32.92
CA TYR A 682 2.36 -38.01 -33.60
C TYR A 682 3.33 -39.06 -33.04
N THR A 683 3.94 -39.82 -33.94
CA THR A 683 5.12 -40.65 -33.69
C THR A 683 6.06 -40.55 -34.89
N PRO A 684 7.37 -40.77 -34.72
CA PRO A 684 8.30 -40.78 -35.86
C PRO A 684 7.98 -41.83 -36.94
N GLN A 685 7.12 -42.82 -36.67
CA GLN A 685 6.75 -43.86 -37.63
C GLN A 685 5.49 -43.56 -38.43
N ASN A 686 4.62 -42.66 -37.96
CA ASN A 686 3.37 -42.25 -38.63
C ASN A 686 3.38 -40.77 -39.05
N GLU A 687 4.57 -40.15 -39.12
CA GLU A 687 4.77 -38.75 -39.47
C GLU A 687 3.93 -38.30 -40.68
N GLU A 688 3.94 -39.06 -41.78
CA GLU A 688 3.18 -38.71 -42.97
C GLU A 688 1.65 -38.79 -42.80
N GLU A 689 1.15 -39.71 -41.97
CA GLU A 689 -0.28 -39.81 -41.68
C GLU A 689 -0.72 -38.65 -40.76
N PHE A 690 0.12 -38.26 -39.81
CA PHE A 690 -0.11 -37.11 -38.93
C PHE A 690 -0.18 -35.79 -39.72
N PHE A 691 0.82 -35.52 -40.56
CA PHE A 691 0.82 -34.30 -41.37
C PHE A 691 -0.28 -34.29 -42.44
N GLN A 692 -0.72 -35.44 -42.95
CA GLN A 692 -1.90 -35.51 -43.84
C GLN A 692 -3.18 -35.09 -43.10
N GLN A 693 -3.33 -35.45 -41.83
CA GLN A 693 -4.46 -35.00 -41.02
C GLN A 693 -4.38 -33.50 -40.74
N LEU A 694 -3.19 -32.96 -40.44
CA LEU A 694 -3.02 -31.51 -40.29
C LEU A 694 -3.34 -30.74 -41.58
N GLU A 695 -2.93 -31.23 -42.74
CA GLU A 695 -3.31 -30.59 -44.01
C GLU A 695 -4.82 -30.67 -44.26
N GLN A 696 -5.47 -31.79 -43.91
CA GLN A 696 -6.94 -31.88 -43.99
C GLN A 696 -7.62 -30.81 -43.13
N TRP A 697 -7.17 -30.63 -41.88
CA TRP A 697 -7.73 -29.61 -41.00
C TRP A 697 -7.42 -28.19 -41.47
N ASN A 698 -6.23 -27.94 -42.01
CA ASN A 698 -5.93 -26.65 -42.64
C ASN A 698 -6.85 -26.37 -43.85
N ASP A 699 -7.17 -27.38 -44.67
CA ASP A 699 -8.11 -27.25 -45.79
C ASP A 699 -9.58 -27.07 -45.34
N GLU A 700 -9.89 -27.46 -44.10
CA GLU A 700 -11.21 -27.30 -43.45
C GLU A 700 -11.28 -26.03 -42.55
N ASP A 701 -10.24 -25.20 -42.58
CA ASP A 701 -10.07 -24.01 -41.73
C ASP A 701 -10.18 -24.32 -40.22
N GLU A 702 -9.69 -25.49 -39.79
CA GLU A 702 -9.64 -25.94 -38.38
C GLU A 702 -8.22 -25.78 -37.81
N TYR A 703 -7.77 -24.54 -37.66
CA TYR A 703 -6.41 -24.18 -37.23
C TYR A 703 -6.17 -24.44 -35.74
N THR A 704 -7.18 -24.23 -34.88
CA THR A 704 -7.08 -24.54 -33.44
C THR A 704 -6.78 -26.02 -33.21
N ARG A 705 -7.44 -26.93 -33.96
CA ARG A 705 -7.16 -28.38 -33.89
C ARG A 705 -5.74 -28.72 -34.32
N CYS A 706 -5.22 -28.03 -35.34
CA CYS A 706 -3.84 -28.19 -35.74
C CYS A 706 -2.87 -27.82 -34.61
N ILE A 707 -3.11 -26.68 -33.95
CA ILE A 707 -2.28 -26.18 -32.84
C ILE A 707 -2.31 -27.16 -31.66
N GLN A 708 -3.49 -27.61 -31.24
CA GLN A 708 -3.66 -28.56 -30.14
C GLN A 708 -2.97 -29.92 -30.43
N ALA A 709 -3.10 -30.44 -31.66
CA ALA A 709 -2.42 -31.68 -32.05
C ALA A 709 -0.89 -31.54 -32.06
N LEU A 710 -0.38 -30.38 -32.47
CA LEU A 710 1.04 -30.08 -32.48
C LEU A 710 1.59 -29.84 -31.06
N ASN A 711 0.79 -29.29 -30.15
CA ASN A 711 1.15 -29.13 -28.73
C ASN A 711 1.35 -30.48 -28.03
N ALA A 712 0.56 -31.48 -28.39
CA ALA A 712 0.65 -32.84 -27.85
C ALA A 712 1.95 -33.58 -28.25
N ILE A 713 2.79 -33.03 -29.13
CA ILE A 713 4.08 -33.62 -29.51
C ILE A 713 5.11 -33.43 -28.39
N PRO A 714 5.69 -34.51 -27.84
CA PRO A 714 6.76 -34.42 -26.84
C PRO A 714 7.94 -33.60 -27.36
N GLU A 715 8.53 -32.76 -26.50
CA GLU A 715 9.63 -31.85 -26.88
C GLU A 715 10.81 -32.58 -27.55
N ASP A 716 11.20 -33.75 -27.04
CA ASP A 716 12.27 -34.59 -27.60
C ASP A 716 12.01 -35.07 -29.03
N TRP A 717 10.76 -35.01 -29.50
CA TRP A 717 10.35 -35.43 -30.85
C TRP A 717 10.07 -34.26 -31.78
N ARG A 718 10.05 -33.02 -31.26
CA ARG A 718 9.87 -31.81 -32.06
C ARG A 718 11.09 -31.62 -32.96
N ASN A 719 10.83 -31.24 -34.21
CA ASN A 719 11.83 -30.98 -35.21
C ASN A 719 11.39 -29.78 -36.07
N TYR A 720 12.20 -29.42 -37.06
CA TYR A 720 11.88 -28.32 -37.95
C TYR A 720 10.51 -28.43 -38.61
N ARG A 721 10.08 -29.63 -39.04
CA ARG A 721 8.79 -29.84 -39.71
C ARG A 721 7.60 -29.59 -38.76
N THR A 722 7.70 -30.04 -37.51
CA THR A 722 6.65 -29.80 -36.50
C THR A 722 6.61 -28.33 -36.08
N ALA A 723 7.77 -27.68 -35.90
CA ALA A 723 7.84 -26.25 -35.58
C ALA A 723 7.27 -25.39 -36.72
N TYR A 724 7.60 -25.73 -37.96
CA TYR A 724 7.07 -25.05 -39.14
C TYR A 724 5.54 -25.18 -39.24
N ALA A 725 4.99 -26.38 -39.02
CA ALA A 725 3.55 -26.59 -39.04
C ALA A 725 2.84 -25.86 -37.89
N MET A 726 3.46 -25.77 -36.72
CA MET A 726 2.93 -25.02 -35.57
C MET A 726 2.85 -23.53 -35.88
N ALA A 727 3.92 -22.96 -36.42
CA ALA A 727 3.93 -21.56 -36.83
C ALA A 727 2.88 -21.26 -37.90
N ARG A 728 2.75 -22.12 -38.91
CA ARG A 728 1.69 -22.00 -39.93
C ARG A 728 0.29 -22.02 -39.33
N ALA A 729 0.01 -22.94 -38.41
CA ALA A 729 -1.31 -23.05 -37.81
C ALA A 729 -1.64 -21.83 -36.93
N LEU A 730 -0.66 -21.33 -36.16
CA LEU A 730 -0.78 -20.12 -35.36
C LEU A 730 -1.00 -18.86 -36.20
N GLU A 731 -0.25 -18.70 -37.30
CA GLU A 731 -0.43 -17.59 -38.24
C GLU A 731 -1.81 -17.64 -38.92
N ASN A 732 -2.23 -18.81 -39.39
CA ASN A 732 -3.54 -18.98 -40.02
C ASN A 732 -4.68 -18.71 -39.01
N TYR A 733 -4.57 -19.22 -37.79
CA TYR A 733 -5.48 -18.89 -36.71
C TYR A 733 -5.53 -17.38 -36.46
N ALA A 734 -4.38 -16.71 -36.40
CA ALA A 734 -4.34 -15.27 -36.15
C ALA A 734 -4.93 -14.41 -37.28
N ILE A 735 -4.68 -14.78 -38.54
CA ILE A 735 -5.00 -13.95 -39.71
C ILE A 735 -6.38 -14.27 -40.28
N ILE A 736 -6.79 -15.53 -40.25
CA ILE A 736 -8.03 -16.05 -40.87
C ILE A 736 -9.05 -16.44 -39.81
N GLY A 737 -8.59 -17.05 -38.70
CA GLY A 737 -9.47 -17.64 -37.70
C GLY A 737 -10.08 -18.97 -38.14
N ASP A 738 -10.57 -19.76 -37.18
CA ASP A 738 -11.23 -21.02 -37.53
C ASP A 738 -12.50 -20.74 -38.34
N HIS A 739 -12.73 -21.57 -39.36
CA HIS A 739 -13.86 -21.46 -40.28
C HIS A 739 -14.02 -20.08 -40.96
N ASP A 740 -12.92 -19.32 -41.09
CA ASP A 740 -12.90 -17.96 -41.67
C ASP A 740 -13.78 -16.96 -40.87
N GLU A 741 -13.97 -17.21 -39.57
CA GLU A 741 -14.75 -16.35 -38.67
C GLU A 741 -13.93 -15.14 -38.15
N GLY A 742 -12.63 -15.11 -38.43
CA GLY A 742 -11.71 -14.10 -37.91
C GLY A 742 -11.32 -14.38 -36.44
N THR A 743 -10.21 -13.78 -36.02
CA THR A 743 -9.71 -13.88 -34.64
C THR A 743 -9.58 -12.48 -34.06
N PRO A 744 -10.08 -12.21 -32.84
CA PRO A 744 -9.89 -10.92 -32.18
C PRO A 744 -8.40 -10.53 -32.14
N ASN A 745 -8.08 -9.26 -32.44
CA ASN A 745 -6.70 -8.79 -32.64
C ASN A 745 -5.75 -9.20 -31.50
N TYR A 746 -6.18 -9.11 -30.24
CA TYR A 746 -5.34 -9.49 -29.09
C TYR A 746 -5.00 -11.00 -29.05
N LYS A 747 -5.94 -11.89 -29.44
CA LYS A 747 -5.69 -13.33 -29.58
C LYS A 747 -4.79 -13.60 -30.79
N GLY A 748 -5.02 -12.89 -31.90
CA GLY A 748 -4.22 -12.97 -33.12
C GLY A 748 -2.76 -12.58 -32.88
N ASP A 749 -2.51 -11.44 -32.25
CA ASP A 749 -1.17 -10.95 -31.91
C ASP A 749 -0.41 -11.91 -31.00
N LYS A 750 -1.10 -12.50 -30.00
CA LYS A 750 -0.50 -13.51 -29.11
C LYS A 750 -0.09 -14.76 -29.90
N ALA A 751 -0.92 -15.22 -30.83
CA ALA A 751 -0.62 -16.35 -31.70
C ALA A 751 0.53 -16.04 -32.68
N LEU A 752 0.57 -14.85 -33.29
CA LEU A 752 1.67 -14.40 -34.16
C LEU A 752 3.01 -14.34 -33.42
N ARG A 753 3.03 -13.80 -32.20
CA ARG A 753 4.23 -13.78 -31.34
C ARG A 753 4.71 -15.20 -31.03
N ARG A 754 3.80 -16.11 -30.66
CA ARG A 754 4.13 -17.53 -30.46
C ARG A 754 4.64 -18.18 -31.74
N ALA A 755 4.08 -17.86 -32.91
CA ALA A 755 4.55 -18.38 -34.19
C ALA A 755 6.00 -17.96 -34.48
N ILE A 756 6.32 -16.68 -34.24
CA ILE A 756 7.68 -16.13 -34.38
C ILE A 756 8.66 -16.84 -33.43
N ASP A 757 8.30 -17.02 -32.16
CA ASP A 757 9.14 -17.71 -31.18
C ASP A 757 9.41 -19.17 -31.57
N VAL A 758 8.38 -19.87 -32.04
CA VAL A 758 8.52 -21.25 -32.55
C VAL A 758 9.46 -21.29 -33.75
N LEU A 759 9.36 -20.35 -34.69
CA LEU A 759 10.25 -20.28 -35.85
C LEU A 759 11.70 -19.94 -35.46
N GLU A 760 11.90 -19.00 -34.54
CA GLU A 760 13.23 -18.64 -34.02
C GLU A 760 13.90 -19.83 -33.31
N SER A 761 13.13 -20.68 -32.62
CA SER A 761 13.67 -21.89 -31.97
C SER A 761 14.35 -22.87 -32.95
N VAL A 762 13.95 -22.84 -34.22
CA VAL A 762 14.51 -23.68 -35.30
C VAL A 762 15.32 -22.89 -36.33
N ARG A 763 15.76 -21.67 -35.97
CA ARG A 763 16.48 -20.76 -36.85
C ARG A 763 17.75 -21.35 -37.46
N GLU A 764 18.52 -22.11 -36.70
CA GLU A 764 19.76 -22.73 -37.21
C GLU A 764 19.51 -23.59 -38.46
N GLU A 765 18.38 -24.31 -38.49
CA GLU A 765 17.97 -25.13 -39.63
C GLU A 765 17.15 -24.34 -40.67
N GLY A 766 16.42 -23.31 -40.22
CA GLY A 766 15.44 -22.57 -41.02
C GLY A 766 15.95 -21.39 -41.83
N GLN A 767 16.95 -20.64 -41.33
CA GLN A 767 17.33 -19.33 -41.89
C GLN A 767 17.76 -19.33 -43.37
N ASP A 768 18.19 -20.47 -43.89
CA ASP A 768 18.58 -20.65 -45.30
C ASP A 768 17.49 -21.32 -46.17
N LYS A 769 16.27 -21.51 -45.64
CA LYS A 769 15.10 -22.04 -46.35
C LYS A 769 14.13 -20.90 -46.71
N ALA A 770 13.58 -20.94 -47.92
CA ALA A 770 12.66 -19.91 -48.41
C ALA A 770 11.38 -19.88 -47.57
N GLU A 771 10.84 -21.05 -47.25
CA GLU A 771 9.58 -21.26 -46.54
C GLU A 771 9.63 -20.74 -45.10
N TRP A 772 10.77 -20.86 -44.42
CA TRP A 772 10.96 -20.31 -43.08
C TRP A 772 10.96 -18.78 -43.09
N ASN A 773 11.69 -18.19 -44.05
CA ASN A 773 11.75 -16.74 -44.20
C ASN A 773 10.39 -16.17 -44.64
N MET A 774 9.61 -16.91 -45.42
CA MET A 774 8.22 -16.59 -45.73
C MET A 774 7.37 -16.48 -44.47
N ARG A 775 7.39 -17.50 -43.60
CA ARG A 775 6.60 -17.51 -42.37
C ARG A 775 7.03 -16.41 -41.40
N MET A 776 8.33 -16.20 -41.21
CA MET A 776 8.85 -15.07 -40.44
C MET A 776 8.39 -13.71 -41.00
N ALA A 777 8.34 -13.57 -42.33
CA ALA A 777 7.83 -12.36 -42.96
C ALA A 777 6.34 -12.17 -42.70
N TYR A 778 5.51 -13.22 -42.83
CA TYR A 778 4.08 -13.13 -42.53
C TYR A 778 3.82 -12.86 -41.04
N GLY A 779 4.53 -13.52 -40.14
CA GLY A 779 4.43 -13.30 -38.70
C GLY A 779 4.65 -11.83 -38.32
N TYR A 780 5.67 -11.18 -38.89
CA TYR A 780 5.92 -9.76 -38.66
C TYR A 780 5.05 -8.81 -39.49
N GLN A 781 4.59 -9.21 -40.68
CA GLN A 781 3.75 -8.37 -41.53
C GLN A 781 2.38 -8.13 -40.89
N TYR A 782 1.80 -9.17 -40.30
CA TYR A 782 0.46 -9.09 -39.69
C TYR A 782 0.50 -8.73 -38.21
N LEU A 783 1.69 -8.66 -37.60
CA LEU A 783 1.85 -8.18 -36.23
C LEU A 783 1.92 -6.64 -36.27
N HIS A 784 0.93 -6.00 -35.66
CA HIS A 784 0.77 -4.55 -35.70
C HIS A 784 2.07 -3.81 -35.32
N GLY A 785 2.54 -2.89 -36.16
CA GLY A 785 3.71 -2.06 -35.87
C GLY A 785 5.07 -2.69 -36.19
N GLN A 786 5.14 -3.85 -36.85
CA GLN A 786 6.38 -4.63 -37.02
C GLN A 786 6.81 -4.90 -38.48
N GLU A 787 6.25 -4.18 -39.44
CA GLU A 787 6.46 -4.30 -40.88
C GLU A 787 7.94 -4.08 -41.26
N GLU A 788 8.66 -3.23 -40.54
CA GLU A 788 10.11 -3.01 -40.71
C GLU A 788 10.91 -4.30 -40.46
N LYS A 789 10.43 -5.14 -39.52
CA LYS A 789 11.05 -6.44 -39.21
C LYS A 789 10.67 -7.50 -40.23
N ALA A 790 9.52 -7.41 -40.88
CA ALA A 790 9.09 -8.34 -41.93
C ALA A 790 9.97 -8.24 -43.20
N ILE A 791 10.35 -7.02 -43.58
CA ILE A 791 11.12 -6.72 -44.81
C ILE A 791 12.40 -7.56 -44.98
N PRO A 792 13.34 -7.63 -44.01
CA PRO A 792 14.57 -8.41 -44.18
C PRO A 792 14.30 -9.91 -44.42
N TYR A 793 13.26 -10.47 -43.78
CA TYR A 793 12.86 -11.87 -44.00
C TYR A 793 12.24 -12.06 -45.39
N ALA A 794 11.35 -11.15 -45.81
CA ALA A 794 10.77 -11.18 -47.16
C ALA A 794 11.83 -11.01 -48.26
N GLN A 795 12.86 -10.17 -48.05
CA GLN A 795 14.00 -10.03 -48.96
C GLN A 795 14.84 -11.32 -49.03
N ARG A 796 15.06 -11.99 -47.90
CA ARG A 796 15.78 -13.26 -47.85
C ARG A 796 14.97 -14.37 -48.52
N TRP A 797 13.66 -14.41 -48.32
CA TRP A 797 12.73 -15.30 -49.02
C TRP A 797 12.82 -15.10 -50.54
N ALA A 798 12.72 -13.87 -51.05
CA ALA A 798 12.84 -13.58 -52.49
C ALA A 798 14.20 -13.94 -53.10
N GLN A 799 15.28 -13.95 -52.31
CA GLN A 799 16.61 -14.39 -52.76
C GLN A 799 16.70 -15.92 -52.86
N LEU A 800 16.06 -16.62 -51.93
CA LEU A 800 16.10 -18.07 -51.82
C LEU A 800 15.13 -18.74 -52.80
N ASP A 801 13.99 -18.11 -53.09
CA ASP A 801 13.04 -18.52 -54.12
C ASP A 801 12.62 -17.34 -55.02
N PRO A 802 13.39 -17.05 -56.09
CA PRO A 802 13.13 -15.90 -56.96
C PRO A 802 11.91 -16.04 -57.87
N GLU A 803 11.31 -17.24 -57.98
CA GLU A 803 10.14 -17.48 -58.83
C GLU A 803 8.82 -17.26 -58.06
N ASP A 804 8.87 -17.09 -56.74
CA ASP A 804 7.70 -16.79 -55.90
C ASP A 804 7.38 -15.28 -55.93
N GLU A 805 6.26 -14.94 -56.58
CA GLU A 805 5.81 -13.56 -56.71
C GLU A 805 5.22 -12.97 -55.41
N ASN A 806 4.97 -13.79 -54.38
CA ASN A 806 4.44 -13.30 -53.10
C ASN A 806 5.49 -12.58 -52.25
N ALA A 807 6.75 -13.04 -52.29
CA ALA A 807 7.84 -12.41 -51.54
C ALA A 807 8.03 -10.92 -51.87
N PRO A 808 8.11 -10.49 -53.15
CA PRO A 808 8.14 -9.07 -53.48
C PRO A 808 6.84 -8.34 -53.17
N ALA A 809 5.68 -9.01 -53.21
CA ALA A 809 4.40 -8.40 -52.83
C ALA A 809 4.35 -8.06 -51.33
N VAL A 810 4.87 -8.94 -50.45
CA VAL A 810 4.99 -8.67 -49.01
C VAL A 810 5.93 -7.49 -48.75
N ILE A 811 7.08 -7.43 -49.43
CA ILE A 811 8.00 -6.28 -49.31
C ILE A 811 7.28 -4.97 -49.69
N GLN A 812 6.55 -4.99 -50.81
CA GLN A 812 5.81 -3.81 -51.26
C GLN A 812 4.70 -3.43 -50.27
N ALA A 813 3.93 -4.39 -49.78
CA ALA A 813 2.86 -4.14 -48.81
C ALA A 813 3.40 -3.55 -47.49
N CYS A 814 4.46 -4.13 -46.94
CA CYS A 814 5.14 -3.58 -45.76
C CYS A 814 5.68 -2.17 -46.01
N GLN A 815 6.27 -1.91 -47.18
CA GLN A 815 6.77 -0.57 -47.53
C GLN A 815 5.65 0.44 -47.72
N GLU A 816 4.53 0.04 -48.31
CA GLU A 816 3.33 0.88 -48.43
C GLU A 816 2.78 1.21 -47.05
N GLU A 817 2.72 0.26 -46.12
CA GLU A 817 2.20 0.51 -44.78
C GLU A 817 3.14 1.38 -43.93
N ILE A 818 4.45 1.15 -44.03
CA ILE A 818 5.47 2.04 -43.43
C ILE A 818 5.37 3.43 -44.04
N ALA A 819 5.18 3.55 -45.35
CA ALA A 819 5.02 4.83 -46.02
C ALA A 819 3.71 5.52 -45.61
N LYS A 820 2.59 4.80 -45.46
CA LYS A 820 1.34 5.36 -44.93
C LYS A 820 1.48 5.84 -43.50
N ARG A 821 2.21 5.11 -42.64
CA ARG A 821 2.49 5.58 -41.28
C ARG A 821 3.40 6.80 -41.28
N ALA A 822 4.44 6.80 -42.09
CA ALA A 822 5.33 7.95 -42.24
C ALA A 822 4.63 9.14 -42.92
N GLU A 823 3.66 8.91 -43.81
CA GLU A 823 2.78 9.92 -44.40
C GLU A 823 1.75 10.40 -43.38
N ALA A 824 1.18 9.55 -42.53
CA ALA A 824 0.32 9.98 -41.42
C ALA A 824 1.12 10.81 -40.40
N GLU A 825 2.34 10.40 -40.07
CA GLU A 825 3.28 11.15 -39.20
C GLU A 825 3.77 12.45 -39.87
N ALA A 826 3.90 12.49 -41.20
CA ALA A 826 4.30 13.69 -41.96
C ALA A 826 3.11 14.60 -42.34
N GLU A 827 1.90 14.07 -42.43
CA GLU A 827 0.62 14.80 -42.51
C GLU A 827 0.30 15.41 -41.15
N ASP A 828 0.68 14.76 -40.03
CA ASP A 828 0.66 15.38 -38.68
C ASP A 828 1.66 16.56 -38.55
N GLU A 829 2.74 16.59 -39.36
CA GLU A 829 3.63 17.75 -39.46
C GLU A 829 3.25 18.74 -40.58
N SER A 830 2.31 18.44 -41.49
CA SER A 830 2.08 19.31 -42.67
C SER A 830 0.65 19.58 -43.14
N ASP A 831 -0.41 19.06 -42.50
CA ASP A 831 -1.78 19.51 -42.79
C ASP A 831 -2.64 19.55 -41.52
N HIS A 832 -2.44 20.60 -40.71
CA HIS A 832 -3.39 20.99 -39.69
C HIS A 832 -4.73 21.42 -40.33
N THR A 833 -5.69 20.51 -40.43
CA THR A 833 -7.10 20.89 -40.20
C THR A 833 -7.39 20.74 -38.72
N GLY A 834 -6.71 21.55 -37.92
CA GLY A 834 -7.02 21.72 -36.51
C GLY A 834 -8.28 22.56 -36.31
N VAL A 835 -8.85 22.47 -35.12
CA VAL A 835 -9.79 23.47 -34.63
C VAL A 835 -9.03 24.79 -34.48
N PHE A 836 -9.34 25.78 -35.32
CA PHE A 836 -8.75 27.10 -35.23
C PHE A 836 -9.55 27.95 -34.23
N THR A 837 -9.08 28.02 -33.00
CA THR A 837 -9.63 28.94 -32.00
C THR A 837 -8.88 30.27 -32.08
N GLY A 838 -9.60 31.36 -32.35
CA GLY A 838 -9.05 32.71 -32.40
C GLY A 838 -9.85 33.66 -31.51
N PHE A 839 -9.16 34.50 -30.74
CA PHE A 839 -9.79 35.48 -29.86
C PHE A 839 -9.77 36.87 -30.51
N VAL A 840 -10.91 37.56 -30.48
CA VAL A 840 -11.01 38.96 -30.91
C VAL A 840 -11.23 39.83 -29.68
N LEU A 841 -10.25 40.68 -29.38
CA LEU A 841 -10.38 41.60 -28.25
C LEU A 841 -11.40 42.70 -28.60
N LEU A 842 -12.47 42.78 -27.81
CA LEU A 842 -13.46 43.84 -27.94
C LEU A 842 -13.11 44.97 -26.97
N SER A 843 -13.31 46.22 -27.41
CA SER A 843 -13.10 47.40 -26.54
C SER A 843 -14.03 47.44 -25.31
N ARG A 844 -15.01 46.53 -25.25
CA ARG A 844 -16.00 46.32 -24.18
C ARG A 844 -16.42 44.84 -24.19
N GLY A 845 -16.79 44.27 -23.04
CA GLY A 845 -17.33 42.90 -22.94
C GLY A 845 -18.76 42.78 -23.45
N GLU A 846 -19.05 43.30 -24.64
CA GLU A 846 -20.36 43.20 -25.30
C GLU A 846 -20.12 43.05 -26.81
N TRP A 847 -20.88 42.17 -27.49
CA TRP A 847 -20.79 41.99 -28.95
C TRP A 847 -22.18 42.03 -29.59
N ASP A 848 -22.26 42.51 -30.85
CA ASP A 848 -23.53 42.63 -31.59
C ASP A 848 -23.57 41.58 -32.69
N LYS A 849 -24.23 40.46 -32.38
CA LYS A 849 -24.40 39.28 -33.25
C LYS A 849 -25.07 39.64 -34.59
N GLU A 850 -26.12 40.47 -34.58
CA GLU A 850 -26.81 40.88 -35.83
C GLU A 850 -25.90 41.74 -36.71
N GLN A 851 -25.12 42.64 -36.11
CA GLN A 851 -24.17 43.45 -36.85
C GLN A 851 -23.03 42.61 -37.43
N PHE A 852 -22.56 41.60 -36.70
CA PHE A 852 -21.56 40.65 -37.18
C PHE A 852 -22.05 39.88 -38.41
N ILE A 853 -23.26 39.32 -38.36
CA ILE A 853 -23.90 38.63 -39.49
C ILE A 853 -24.00 39.56 -40.72
N ARG A 854 -24.46 40.80 -40.53
CA ARG A 854 -24.55 41.80 -41.62
C ARG A 854 -23.18 42.12 -42.21
N ASP A 855 -22.17 42.29 -41.37
CA ASP A 855 -20.82 42.65 -41.80
C ASP A 855 -20.12 41.50 -42.55
N MET A 856 -20.32 40.24 -42.14
CA MET A 856 -19.81 39.07 -42.86
C MET A 856 -20.34 39.02 -44.29
N GLN A 857 -21.62 39.28 -44.48
CA GLN A 857 -22.21 39.31 -45.83
C GLN A 857 -21.80 40.57 -46.62
N GLU A 858 -21.90 41.78 -46.05
CA GLU A 858 -21.69 43.02 -46.81
C GLU A 858 -20.23 43.33 -47.11
N LYS A 859 -19.31 42.99 -46.20
CA LYS A 859 -17.88 43.32 -46.33
C LYS A 859 -17.05 42.16 -46.86
N TRP A 860 -17.45 40.93 -46.56
CA TRP A 860 -16.66 39.74 -46.85
C TRP A 860 -17.36 38.74 -47.79
N ASP A 861 -18.63 38.98 -48.16
CA ASP A 861 -19.45 38.11 -49.01
C ASP A 861 -19.62 36.69 -48.46
N ILE A 862 -19.58 36.54 -47.13
CA ILE A 862 -19.78 35.27 -46.42
C ILE A 862 -21.23 35.20 -45.93
N PRO A 863 -22.04 34.24 -46.42
CA PRO A 863 -23.40 34.04 -45.94
C PRO A 863 -23.38 33.34 -44.58
N VAL A 864 -24.11 33.91 -43.61
CA VAL A 864 -24.25 33.36 -42.27
C VAL A 864 -25.72 33.02 -42.06
N ASP A 865 -26.04 31.73 -42.23
CA ASP A 865 -27.38 31.20 -42.02
C ASP A 865 -27.41 30.50 -40.64
N GLU A 866 -28.19 31.04 -39.72
CA GLU A 866 -28.28 30.54 -38.34
C GLU A 866 -29.02 29.19 -38.30
N TYR A 867 -28.39 28.16 -37.73
CA TYR A 867 -29.03 26.86 -37.50
C TYR A 867 -29.95 26.93 -36.28
N ASP A 868 -31.26 26.96 -36.53
CA ASP A 868 -32.28 27.04 -35.49
C ASP A 868 -32.75 25.62 -35.10
N VAL A 869 -32.11 25.02 -34.07
CA VAL A 869 -32.63 23.83 -33.39
C VAL A 869 -32.43 23.92 -31.88
N SER A 870 -33.57 24.16 -31.21
CA SER A 870 -33.89 23.97 -29.78
C SER A 870 -33.56 25.11 -28.80
N GLU A 871 -34.66 25.63 -28.24
CA GLU A 871 -34.77 26.67 -27.22
C GLU A 871 -34.17 26.20 -25.88
N GLU A 872 -33.47 27.12 -25.20
CA GLU A 872 -32.89 27.07 -23.84
C GLU A 872 -31.43 26.57 -23.70
N LYS A 873 -30.46 27.41 -24.07
CA LYS A 873 -29.24 27.75 -23.30
C LYS A 873 -28.57 29.01 -23.92
N ALA A 874 -28.14 29.93 -23.03
CA ALA A 874 -27.53 31.27 -23.21
C ALA A 874 -27.30 31.84 -24.65
N ASP A 875 -27.86 33.03 -24.90
CA ASP A 875 -28.04 33.75 -26.18
C ASP A 875 -26.76 34.27 -26.91
N ASP A 876 -25.54 33.90 -26.47
CA ASP A 876 -24.30 34.60 -26.85
C ASP A 876 -23.38 33.86 -27.84
N ALA A 877 -23.83 32.74 -28.40
CA ALA A 877 -23.08 31.98 -29.41
C ALA A 877 -23.75 32.02 -30.80
N LEU A 878 -22.94 32.09 -31.86
CA LEU A 878 -23.35 32.01 -33.27
C LEU A 878 -22.56 30.90 -33.94
N VAL A 879 -23.25 29.90 -34.49
CA VAL A 879 -22.64 28.78 -35.22
C VAL A 879 -23.14 28.78 -36.66
N PHE A 880 -22.21 28.67 -37.62
CA PHE A 880 -22.53 28.70 -39.05
C PHE A 880 -21.43 28.03 -39.88
N GLU A 881 -21.76 27.62 -41.11
CA GLU A 881 -20.82 27.01 -42.04
C GLU A 881 -20.19 28.05 -42.98
N VAL A 882 -18.89 27.94 -43.23
CA VAL A 882 -18.16 28.74 -44.23
C VAL A 882 -17.27 27.83 -45.06
N GLY A 883 -17.70 27.53 -46.29
CA GLY A 883 -17.02 26.54 -47.12
C GLY A 883 -17.18 25.14 -46.54
N ASP A 884 -16.08 24.44 -46.29
CA ASP A 884 -16.07 23.11 -45.66
C ASP A 884 -15.79 23.19 -44.13
N MET A 885 -15.88 24.38 -43.52
CA MET A 885 -15.57 24.63 -42.10
C MET A 885 -16.83 24.97 -41.29
N LEU A 886 -16.93 24.44 -40.06
CA LEU A 886 -17.90 24.85 -39.06
C LEU A 886 -17.29 25.94 -38.17
N ALA A 887 -17.89 27.12 -38.16
CA ALA A 887 -17.43 28.25 -37.36
C ALA A 887 -18.38 28.49 -36.19
N ALA A 888 -17.83 28.62 -34.98
CA ALA A 888 -18.55 29.04 -33.78
C ALA A 888 -17.93 30.31 -33.23
N VAL A 889 -18.75 31.31 -32.93
CA VAL A 889 -18.32 32.59 -32.34
C VAL A 889 -19.13 32.80 -31.07
N SER A 890 -18.45 32.95 -29.93
CA SER A 890 -19.06 33.24 -28.63
C SER A 890 -18.29 34.33 -27.89
N LEU A 891 -18.96 35.00 -26.95
CA LEU A 891 -18.34 35.98 -26.06
C LEU A 891 -17.87 35.26 -24.78
N ALA A 892 -16.58 35.31 -24.48
CA ALA A 892 -16.02 34.88 -23.20
C ALA A 892 -15.80 36.11 -22.29
N GLU A 893 -16.41 36.14 -21.10
CA GLU A 893 -16.35 37.27 -20.15
C GLU A 893 -15.08 37.26 -19.26
N TYR A 894 -13.92 36.88 -19.80
CA TYR A 894 -12.65 36.82 -19.07
C TYR A 894 -11.60 37.77 -19.69
N PRO A 895 -10.78 38.47 -18.89
CA PRO A 895 -9.64 39.23 -19.41
C PRO A 895 -8.55 38.26 -19.89
N ILE A 896 -7.93 38.57 -21.04
CA ILE A 896 -6.80 37.79 -21.54
C ILE A 896 -5.57 38.03 -20.62
N PRO A 897 -5.01 36.99 -19.97
CA PRO A 897 -3.91 37.14 -19.03
C PRO A 897 -2.57 37.46 -19.72
N ASP A 898 -1.59 37.90 -18.93
CA ASP A 898 -0.16 38.01 -19.28
C ASP A 898 0.24 38.85 -20.52
N GLY A 899 -0.61 39.79 -20.95
CA GLY A 899 -0.34 40.62 -22.13
C GLY A 899 -0.31 39.80 -23.43
N GLU A 900 -0.95 38.63 -23.40
CA GLU A 900 -0.98 37.66 -24.49
C GLU A 900 -1.67 38.25 -25.73
N ALA A 901 -2.60 39.19 -25.55
CA ALA A 901 -3.22 39.95 -26.65
C ALA A 901 -2.20 40.83 -27.40
N GLU A 902 -1.33 41.53 -26.67
CA GLU A 902 -0.25 42.34 -27.23
C GLU A 902 0.86 41.49 -27.85
N ALA A 903 1.21 40.37 -27.20
CA ALA A 903 2.18 39.41 -27.72
C ALA A 903 1.70 38.73 -29.01
N ASN A 904 0.41 38.36 -29.08
CA ASN A 904 -0.20 37.81 -30.29
C ASN A 904 -0.38 38.88 -31.38
N ALA A 905 -0.63 40.14 -31.02
CA ALA A 905 -0.63 41.26 -31.95
C ALA A 905 0.77 41.55 -32.54
N GLU A 906 1.84 41.39 -31.75
CA GLU A 906 3.24 41.48 -32.21
C GLU A 906 3.62 40.38 -33.21
N ASN A 907 3.00 39.21 -33.09
CA ASN A 907 3.25 38.04 -33.93
C ASN A 907 2.24 37.84 -35.08
N ASN A 908 1.30 38.78 -35.27
CA ASN A 908 0.28 38.69 -36.32
C ASN A 908 0.84 39.08 -37.71
N TYR A 909 1.25 38.08 -38.48
CA TYR A 909 1.82 38.25 -39.82
C TYR A 909 0.81 38.69 -40.90
N MET A 910 -0.50 38.62 -40.62
CA MET A 910 -1.58 38.99 -41.54
C MET A 910 -2.02 40.45 -41.37
N TRP A 911 -1.70 41.09 -40.24
CA TRP A 911 -2.01 42.50 -39.97
C TRP A 911 -0.84 43.23 -39.29
N GLU A 912 0.11 43.71 -40.09
CA GLU A 912 1.35 44.38 -39.64
C GLU A 912 1.16 45.61 -38.71
N ASP A 913 -0.07 46.15 -38.61
CA ASP A 913 -0.38 47.31 -37.76
C ASP A 913 -1.08 46.93 -36.43
N ALA A 914 -1.32 45.64 -36.15
CA ALA A 914 -2.05 45.17 -34.97
C ALA A 914 -1.48 45.70 -33.63
N VAL A 915 -0.15 45.77 -33.51
CA VAL A 915 0.57 46.32 -32.34
C VAL A 915 0.25 47.80 -32.06
N LYS A 916 -0.24 48.57 -33.04
CA LYS A 916 -0.56 50.00 -32.85
C LYS A 916 -1.97 50.23 -32.31
N VAL A 917 -2.81 49.20 -32.28
CA VAL A 917 -4.24 49.28 -31.93
C VAL A 917 -4.56 48.46 -30.67
N GLY A 918 -3.75 47.44 -30.37
CA GLY A 918 -3.77 46.68 -29.10
C GLY A 918 -3.49 47.55 -27.88
#